data_AF-A0A2T4NUA0-F1
#
_entry.id   AF-A0A2T4NUA0-F1
#
_cell.length_a   1.000
_cell.length_b   1.000
_cell.length_c   1.000
_cell.angle_alpha   90.00
_cell.angle_beta   90.00
_cell.angle_gamma   90.00
#
_symmetry.space_group_name_H-M   'P 1'
#
loop_
_entity.id
_entity.type
_entity.pdbx_description
1 polymer ?
#
loop_
_entity_poly.entity_id
_entity_poly.type
_entity_poly.pdbx_seq_one_letter_code
_entity_poly.pdbx_strand_id
1 'polypeptide(L)'
;MPELTESPAWAPFDDEPLFVPELLLGADQMDAVVSERTGRYLRQVTVARGGVLHLACAWNALHFGFDLALGAYHSALLDPEHFHAVRPAGDAARAAIPVGAFFRIERGTRWLWAEAVGKFGVSRHCDDDGWIPAARSGDRAGFLRPDGLWGREETLVADTSAFGPPSAVEVKEIARLRRSGLLDTRGHITSTALYTTPDLPLLEDATFYQRYLLTEARPLLATGPLAGLLDDPHDTDLLARALASSFDTVGHLLRRSPGLRTWGPYAVAATDTAGLPRSAVDEVVQRVHRARTGPPRYTATWPLLCAAGDAAGARDLTEGPNALVSLATVNLAIADRATEPTAQVDLRIDDLWQQGGVWRAQQPPLPWYVVGADPLAPLGIGHREHTGSLPAAPPPPDAAPVRQEPAGESSAPPEDIETPPLQEEVGSDEPVPVIEHLDDSLVVYTCCLLARHIDDGTLPLPASVREGLAESPFILELHHDGDVDDARAPQELDLTDTALTGATWPWSFYPGIRLTVTVPRGGRRLHAVTTPLDEPLHLDDHGPFAWDCDIGVLRRHLGLAPQEPERQPSAPRRTARAGYAPAVDSLCSLIVSGLRRHGTPGMFDARSMQGHRLSAALFGPGPVPPQLMWTVIHTCEEMATRGLLEREAGAGEPDLFIWWPSDKASTTRRRSDTLERQVLRNHVKAHYVPPDRRKLPPGQQASDHARAAYARWRIEMLGPEADTTLPQGYTFVRGHRRGTEQPPAWHDDLTECT
;
A
#
# COMPACT_ATOMS: atom_id res chain seq x y z
N MET A 1 23.97 -29.96 -4.77
CA MET A 1 23.99 -28.67 -4.05
C MET A 1 25.41 -28.14 -4.09
N PRO A 2 25.65 -26.87 -4.45
CA PRO A 2 26.96 -26.27 -4.20
C PRO A 2 27.28 -26.43 -2.71
N GLU A 3 28.53 -26.76 -2.38
CA GLU A 3 28.96 -26.85 -0.98
C GLU A 3 28.79 -25.46 -0.34
N LEU A 4 27.80 -25.34 0.54
CA LEU A 4 27.77 -24.29 1.54
C LEU A 4 29.00 -24.51 2.43
N THR A 5 30.12 -23.89 2.06
CA THR A 5 31.40 -24.01 2.78
C THR A 5 31.35 -23.38 4.18
N GLU A 6 30.33 -22.56 4.44
CA GLU A 6 29.97 -22.05 5.76
C GLU A 6 28.92 -22.95 6.43
N SER A 7 29.05 -23.22 7.73
CA SER A 7 28.00 -23.89 8.50
C SER A 7 26.65 -23.18 8.35
N PRO A 8 25.53 -23.91 8.35
CA PRO A 8 24.20 -23.30 8.25
C PRO A 8 24.05 -22.27 9.37
N ALA A 9 23.64 -21.06 9.01
CA ALA A 9 23.59 -19.93 9.93
C ALA A 9 22.48 -20.07 10.98
N TRP A 10 21.49 -20.93 10.70
CA TRP A 10 20.34 -21.19 11.55
C TRP A 10 19.67 -22.52 11.16
N ALA A 11 19.45 -23.39 12.14
CA ALA A 11 18.55 -24.54 12.06
C ALA A 11 17.22 -24.16 12.72
N PRO A 12 16.12 -24.01 11.95
CA PRO A 12 14.82 -23.71 12.52
C PRO A 12 14.42 -24.71 13.61
N PHE A 13 13.74 -24.24 14.65
CA PHE A 13 13.29 -25.02 15.84
C PHE A 13 14.39 -25.54 16.78
N ASP A 14 15.62 -25.72 16.30
CA ASP A 14 16.76 -26.16 17.12
C ASP A 14 17.61 -24.98 17.62
N ASP A 15 17.78 -23.95 16.79
CA ASP A 15 18.53 -22.73 17.12
C ASP A 15 17.61 -21.57 17.53
N GLU A 16 18.18 -20.58 18.22
CA GLU A 16 17.49 -19.33 18.58
C GLU A 16 16.81 -18.69 17.35
N PRO A 17 15.52 -18.33 17.44
CA PRO A 17 14.74 -17.89 16.29
C PRO A 17 15.33 -16.63 15.65
N LEU A 18 15.27 -16.57 14.32
CA LEU A 18 15.60 -15.36 13.56
C LEU A 18 14.38 -14.45 13.36
N PHE A 19 13.17 -14.98 13.51
CA PHE A 19 11.95 -14.18 13.50
C PHE A 19 11.74 -13.52 14.88
N VAL A 20 12.48 -12.45 15.12
CA VAL A 20 12.52 -11.73 16.39
C VAL A 20 11.63 -10.49 16.35
N PRO A 21 11.15 -9.96 17.50
CA PRO A 21 10.28 -8.79 17.52
C PRO A 21 10.90 -7.54 16.87
N GLU A 22 12.22 -7.40 16.87
CA GLU A 22 12.92 -6.31 16.20
C GLU A 22 12.63 -6.27 14.68
N LEU A 23 12.26 -7.40 14.05
CA LEU A 23 11.78 -7.42 12.67
C LEU A 23 10.52 -6.58 12.47
N LEU A 24 9.66 -6.51 13.49
CA LEU A 24 8.41 -5.74 13.48
C LEU A 24 8.65 -4.24 13.68
N LEU A 25 9.86 -3.85 14.12
CA LEU A 25 10.18 -2.48 14.47
C LEU A 25 11.09 -1.78 13.45
N GLY A 26 11.67 -2.54 12.51
CA GLY A 26 12.58 -2.01 11.48
C GLY A 26 14.02 -2.49 11.63
N ALA A 27 14.75 -2.55 10.52
CA ALA A 27 16.14 -3.04 10.49
C ALA A 27 17.09 -2.26 11.42
N ASP A 28 16.85 -0.95 11.62
CA ASP A 28 17.66 -0.11 12.50
C ASP A 28 17.47 -0.42 13.99
N GLN A 29 16.46 -1.22 14.35
CA GLN A 29 16.19 -1.65 15.72
C GLN A 29 16.79 -3.03 16.02
N MET A 30 17.30 -3.71 15.01
CA MET A 30 17.92 -5.01 15.18
C MET A 30 19.35 -4.86 15.72
N ASP A 31 19.69 -5.65 16.73
CA ASP A 31 21.08 -5.83 17.15
C ASP A 31 21.94 -6.25 15.94
N ALA A 32 23.15 -5.69 15.84
CA ALA A 32 24.02 -5.90 14.68
C ALA A 32 24.37 -7.39 14.46
N VAL A 33 24.51 -8.17 15.54
CA VAL A 33 24.80 -9.61 15.45
C VAL A 33 23.59 -10.37 14.93
N VAL A 34 22.39 -10.00 15.38
CA VAL A 34 21.13 -10.62 14.91
C VAL A 34 20.87 -10.25 13.44
N SER A 35 21.08 -8.99 13.07
CA SER A 35 20.98 -8.50 11.69
C SER A 35 21.95 -9.25 10.76
N GLU A 36 23.21 -9.40 11.16
CA GLU A 36 24.21 -10.15 10.41
C GLU A 36 23.87 -11.64 10.29
N ARG A 37 23.41 -12.27 11.38
CA ARG A 37 22.98 -13.69 11.38
C ARG A 37 21.80 -13.91 10.45
N THR A 38 20.82 -13.00 10.48
CA THR A 38 19.62 -13.05 9.62
C THR A 38 19.98 -12.83 8.15
N GLY A 39 20.81 -11.83 7.84
CA GLY A 39 21.30 -11.60 6.48
C GLY A 39 22.12 -12.77 5.93
N ARG A 40 22.99 -13.37 6.75
CA ARG A 40 23.73 -14.60 6.39
C ARG A 40 22.77 -15.75 6.05
N TYR A 41 21.77 -15.99 6.90
CA TYR A 41 20.76 -17.02 6.66
C TYR A 41 20.00 -16.78 5.35
N LEU A 42 19.47 -15.57 5.13
CA LEU A 42 18.74 -15.24 3.90
C LEU A 42 19.58 -15.42 2.63
N ARG A 43 20.88 -15.09 2.69
CA ARG A 43 21.82 -15.37 1.60
C ARG A 43 21.98 -16.87 1.35
N GLN A 44 22.15 -17.66 2.40
CA GLN A 44 22.26 -19.13 2.28
C GLN A 44 20.97 -19.74 1.72
N VAL A 45 19.79 -19.25 2.13
CA VAL A 45 18.50 -19.66 1.57
C VAL A 45 18.42 -19.30 0.08
N THR A 46 18.86 -18.10 -0.29
CA THR A 46 18.90 -17.68 -1.70
C THR A 46 19.71 -18.67 -2.55
N VAL A 47 20.90 -19.07 -2.08
CA VAL A 47 21.74 -20.07 -2.77
C VAL A 47 21.08 -21.46 -2.76
N ALA A 48 20.50 -21.89 -1.64
CA ALA A 48 19.86 -23.19 -1.52
C ALA A 48 18.63 -23.32 -2.44
N ARG A 49 17.92 -22.20 -2.70
CA ARG A 49 16.76 -22.10 -3.60
C ARG A 49 17.14 -21.81 -5.06
N GLY A 50 18.42 -22.00 -5.43
CA GLY A 50 18.89 -21.92 -6.82
C GLY A 50 19.33 -20.52 -7.25
N GLY A 51 19.57 -19.60 -6.33
CA GLY A 51 20.25 -18.33 -6.62
C GLY A 51 19.35 -17.11 -6.71
N VAL A 52 18.02 -17.28 -6.60
CA VAL A 52 17.04 -16.19 -6.56
C VAL A 52 16.04 -16.41 -5.44
N LEU A 53 15.67 -15.32 -4.76
CA LEU A 53 14.71 -15.36 -3.67
C LEU A 53 13.82 -14.12 -3.73
N HIS A 54 12.52 -14.31 -3.94
CA HIS A 54 11.54 -13.24 -3.84
C HIS A 54 11.37 -12.81 -2.37
N LEU A 55 11.07 -11.53 -2.12
CA LEU A 55 10.85 -10.97 -0.79
C LEU A 55 9.85 -11.79 0.04
N ALA A 56 8.72 -12.19 -0.55
CA ALA A 56 7.72 -13.02 0.12
C ALA A 56 8.27 -14.40 0.54
N CYS A 57 9.08 -15.04 -0.30
CA CYS A 57 9.72 -16.31 0.01
C CYS A 57 10.82 -16.16 1.08
N ALA A 58 11.54 -15.03 1.09
CA ALA A 58 12.49 -14.71 2.16
C ALA A 58 11.79 -14.53 3.51
N TRP A 59 10.64 -13.86 3.51
CA TRP A 59 9.80 -13.74 4.70
C TRP A 59 9.28 -15.10 5.16
N ASN A 60 8.77 -15.93 4.24
CA ASN A 60 8.35 -17.30 4.54
C ASN A 60 9.47 -18.14 5.15
N ALA A 61 10.69 -18.03 4.62
CA ALA A 61 11.85 -18.76 5.14
C ALA A 61 12.09 -18.46 6.63
N LEU A 62 11.91 -17.21 7.05
CA LEU A 62 12.03 -16.80 8.45
C LEU A 62 10.81 -17.21 9.28
N HIS A 63 9.59 -17.01 8.77
CA HIS A 63 8.36 -17.21 9.51
C HIS A 63 7.97 -18.69 9.65
N PHE A 64 8.08 -19.46 8.58
CA PHE A 64 7.76 -20.89 8.53
C PHE A 64 8.97 -21.81 8.69
N GLY A 65 10.18 -21.24 8.77
CA GLY A 65 11.41 -21.98 9.05
C GLY A 65 11.85 -22.86 7.87
N PHE A 66 12.51 -22.26 6.87
CA PHE A 66 13.16 -23.05 5.82
C PHE A 66 14.47 -23.64 6.33
N ASP A 67 14.54 -24.97 6.37
CA ASP A 67 15.70 -25.70 6.87
C ASP A 67 16.73 -25.87 5.74
N LEU A 68 17.93 -25.31 5.92
CA LEU A 68 19.03 -25.37 4.95
C LEU A 68 19.66 -26.76 4.82
N ALA A 69 19.61 -27.58 5.86
CA ALA A 69 20.12 -28.95 5.84
C ALA A 69 19.17 -29.89 5.10
N LEU A 70 17.85 -29.69 5.27
CA LEU A 70 16.83 -30.44 4.56
C LEU A 70 16.57 -29.89 3.14
N GLY A 71 16.85 -28.60 2.92
CA GLY A 71 16.45 -27.88 1.71
C GLY A 71 14.93 -27.77 1.58
N ALA A 72 14.22 -27.65 2.69
CA ALA A 72 12.75 -27.71 2.73
C ALA A 72 12.15 -26.94 3.91
N TYR A 73 10.88 -26.53 3.80
CA TYR A 73 10.09 -26.15 4.97
C TYR A 73 9.74 -27.35 5.84
N HIS A 74 9.64 -27.14 7.15
CA HIS A 74 9.19 -28.19 8.06
C HIS A 74 7.67 -28.38 7.95
N SER A 75 7.23 -29.58 7.57
CA SER A 75 5.82 -29.92 7.36
C SER A 75 4.94 -29.85 8.62
N ALA A 76 5.52 -29.68 9.82
CA ALA A 76 4.78 -29.61 11.07
C ALA A 76 4.07 -28.26 11.28
N LEU A 77 4.54 -27.20 10.63
CA LEU A 77 3.91 -25.87 10.69
C LEU A 77 2.91 -25.61 9.56
N LEU A 78 2.94 -26.43 8.52
CA LEU A 78 2.22 -26.17 7.27
C LEU A 78 1.16 -27.25 7.07
N ASP A 79 -0.09 -26.88 7.30
CA ASP A 79 -1.24 -27.73 6.96
C ASP A 79 -1.59 -27.56 5.47
N PRO A 80 -1.46 -28.61 4.64
CA PRO A 80 -1.81 -28.56 3.22
C PRO A 80 -3.29 -28.24 2.96
N GLU A 81 -4.19 -28.35 3.94
CA GLU A 81 -5.59 -27.92 3.82
C GLU A 81 -5.75 -26.41 3.70
N HIS A 82 -4.74 -25.64 4.11
CA HIS A 82 -4.73 -24.19 3.95
C HIS A 82 -3.95 -23.73 2.71
N PHE A 83 -3.45 -24.66 1.89
CA PHE A 83 -2.77 -24.32 0.63
C PHE A 83 -3.80 -23.96 -0.44
N HIS A 84 -3.48 -22.98 -1.27
CA HIS A 84 -4.33 -22.61 -2.40
C HIS A 84 -4.50 -23.81 -3.34
N ALA A 85 -5.73 -24.18 -3.67
CA ALA A 85 -6.01 -25.35 -4.49
C ALA A 85 -6.04 -24.99 -5.99
N VAL A 86 -5.10 -25.54 -6.76
CA VAL A 86 -5.02 -25.39 -8.22
C VAL A 86 -5.55 -26.65 -8.89
N ARG A 87 -6.64 -26.51 -9.64
CA ARG A 87 -7.26 -27.62 -10.37
C ARG A 87 -7.08 -27.46 -11.88
N PRO A 88 -6.94 -28.57 -12.63
CA PRO A 88 -7.15 -28.55 -14.06
C PRO A 88 -8.58 -28.04 -14.37
N ALA A 89 -8.66 -27.00 -15.19
CA ALA A 89 -9.91 -26.40 -15.65
C ALA A 89 -10.05 -26.59 -17.17
N GLY A 90 -11.29 -26.51 -17.68
CA GLY A 90 -11.57 -26.57 -19.11
C GLY A 90 -11.11 -25.32 -19.87
N ASP A 91 -10.95 -24.21 -19.16
CA ASP A 91 -10.36 -22.97 -19.66
C ASP A 91 -9.04 -22.64 -18.94
N ALA A 92 -8.33 -21.64 -19.45
CA ALA A 92 -7.06 -21.17 -18.89
C ALA A 92 -7.25 -20.18 -17.73
N ALA A 93 -8.48 -19.91 -17.30
CA ALA A 93 -8.79 -18.93 -16.27
C ALA A 93 -8.67 -19.54 -14.87
N ARG A 94 -7.96 -18.87 -13.95
CA ARG A 94 -7.68 -19.40 -12.59
C ARG A 94 -7.65 -18.28 -11.58
N ALA A 95 -7.99 -18.59 -10.32
CA ALA A 95 -7.80 -17.63 -9.23
C ALA A 95 -6.34 -17.15 -9.19
N ALA A 96 -6.14 -15.84 -9.00
CA ALA A 96 -4.82 -15.26 -8.92
C ALA A 96 -4.06 -15.79 -7.69
N ILE A 97 -2.80 -16.15 -7.88
CA ILE A 97 -1.94 -16.68 -6.80
C ILE A 97 -0.83 -15.66 -6.52
N PRO A 98 -0.72 -15.12 -5.30
CA PRO A 98 0.37 -14.22 -4.96
C PRO A 98 1.69 -14.97 -4.85
N VAL A 99 2.79 -14.31 -5.21
CA VAL A 99 4.14 -14.83 -4.96
C VAL A 99 4.36 -14.97 -3.44
N GLY A 100 4.84 -16.12 -3.01
CA GLY A 100 4.94 -16.53 -1.60
C GLY A 100 3.85 -17.50 -1.16
N ALA A 101 2.74 -17.62 -1.89
CA ALA A 101 1.69 -18.56 -1.52
C ALA A 101 2.14 -20.01 -1.65
N PHE A 102 1.82 -20.82 -0.64
CA PHE A 102 1.83 -22.28 -0.75
C PHE A 102 0.54 -22.74 -1.43
N PHE A 103 0.69 -23.62 -2.42
CA PHE A 103 -0.43 -24.12 -3.19
C PHE A 103 -0.27 -25.61 -3.49
N ARG A 104 -1.41 -26.27 -3.70
CA ARG A 104 -1.48 -27.68 -4.08
C ARG A 104 -2.12 -27.82 -5.44
N ILE A 105 -1.46 -28.55 -6.33
CA ILE A 105 -2.01 -28.91 -7.63
C ILE A 105 -2.79 -30.22 -7.46
N GLU A 106 -4.12 -30.15 -7.57
CA GLU A 106 -5.02 -31.27 -7.35
C GLU A 106 -5.33 -32.00 -8.66
N ARG A 107 -5.04 -33.30 -8.72
CA ARG A 107 -5.44 -34.14 -9.85
C ARG A 107 -5.94 -35.50 -9.37
N GLY A 108 -7.25 -35.68 -9.40
CA GLY A 108 -7.89 -36.87 -8.85
C GLY A 108 -7.60 -36.96 -7.35
N THR A 109 -7.01 -38.08 -6.91
CA THR A 109 -6.65 -38.30 -5.50
C THR A 109 -5.19 -37.94 -5.18
N ARG A 110 -4.48 -37.27 -6.09
CA ARG A 110 -3.07 -36.90 -5.93
C ARG A 110 -2.90 -35.40 -5.84
N TRP A 111 -1.98 -34.98 -4.98
CA TRP A 111 -1.60 -33.59 -4.79
C TRP A 111 -0.11 -33.43 -5.03
N LEU A 112 0.27 -32.32 -5.65
CA LEU A 112 1.65 -31.85 -5.74
C LEU A 112 1.72 -30.51 -5.04
N TRP A 113 2.60 -30.38 -4.05
CA TRP A 113 2.77 -29.12 -3.31
C TRP A 113 3.82 -28.25 -3.97
N ALA A 114 3.60 -26.95 -3.93
CA ALA A 114 4.52 -25.96 -4.48
C ALA A 114 4.42 -24.64 -3.73
N GLU A 115 5.49 -23.87 -3.80
CA GLU A 115 5.49 -22.45 -3.44
C GLU A 115 5.50 -21.61 -4.72
N ALA A 116 4.70 -20.55 -4.77
CA ALA A 116 4.78 -19.55 -5.83
C ALA A 116 6.04 -18.71 -5.62
N VAL A 117 7.06 -18.88 -6.45
CA VAL A 117 8.38 -18.21 -6.25
C VAL A 117 8.59 -16.98 -7.11
N GLY A 118 7.74 -16.78 -8.11
CA GLY A 118 7.74 -15.58 -8.92
C GLY A 118 6.62 -15.56 -9.95
N LYS A 119 6.39 -14.38 -10.51
CA LYS A 119 5.31 -14.12 -11.45
C LYS A 119 5.68 -12.98 -12.38
N PHE A 120 5.22 -13.05 -13.62
CA PHE A 120 5.38 -11.98 -14.59
C PHE A 120 4.26 -12.01 -15.63
N GLY A 121 4.05 -10.87 -16.28
CA GLY A 121 2.98 -10.70 -17.26
C GLY A 121 3.25 -11.42 -18.56
N VAL A 122 2.19 -11.89 -19.19
CA VAL A 122 2.22 -12.40 -20.56
C VAL A 122 1.42 -11.46 -21.43
N SER A 123 1.94 -11.18 -22.62
CA SER A 123 1.22 -10.39 -23.62
C SER A 123 1.33 -11.10 -24.96
N ARG A 124 0.18 -11.47 -25.52
CA ARG A 124 0.05 -11.99 -26.89
C ARG A 124 0.51 -11.01 -27.98
N HIS A 125 0.73 -9.75 -27.64
CA HIS A 125 1.20 -8.71 -28.55
C HIS A 125 2.73 -8.58 -28.58
N CYS A 126 3.45 -9.47 -27.89
CA CYS A 126 4.90 -9.48 -27.91
C CYS A 126 5.41 -10.40 -29.03
N ASP A 127 6.31 -9.88 -29.85
CA ASP A 127 6.93 -10.62 -30.95
C ASP A 127 8.12 -11.46 -30.48
N ASP A 128 8.54 -12.44 -31.31
CA ASP A 128 9.69 -13.31 -31.04
C ASP A 128 11.02 -12.55 -30.90
N ASP A 129 11.13 -11.36 -31.50
CA ASP A 129 12.29 -10.47 -31.37
C ASP A 129 12.25 -9.58 -30.11
N GLY A 130 11.30 -9.86 -29.22
CA GLY A 130 11.05 -9.15 -27.98
C GLY A 130 10.37 -7.79 -28.14
N TRP A 131 10.04 -7.35 -29.36
CA TRP A 131 9.28 -6.12 -29.51
C TRP A 131 7.91 -6.24 -28.84
N ILE A 132 7.50 -5.17 -28.17
CA ILE A 132 6.17 -5.05 -27.58
C ILE A 132 5.61 -3.65 -27.85
N PRO A 133 4.31 -3.49 -28.12
CA PRO A 133 3.70 -2.18 -28.26
C PRO A 133 3.90 -1.32 -26.99
N ALA A 134 4.21 -0.04 -27.18
CA ALA A 134 4.39 0.93 -26.09
C ALA A 134 3.21 0.88 -25.09
N ALA A 135 1.97 0.84 -25.59
CA ALA A 135 0.74 0.79 -24.81
C ALA A 135 0.67 -0.36 -23.77
N ARG A 136 1.45 -1.43 -23.96
CA ARG A 136 1.50 -2.58 -23.04
C ARG A 136 2.60 -2.47 -21.99
N SER A 137 3.55 -1.56 -22.14
CA SER A 137 4.62 -1.33 -21.17
C SER A 137 4.10 -0.43 -20.05
N GLY A 138 3.91 -0.99 -18.85
CA GLY A 138 3.28 -0.31 -17.72
C GLY A 138 1.77 -0.52 -17.60
N ASP A 139 1.17 -1.34 -18.47
CA ASP A 139 -0.26 -1.72 -18.40
C ASP A 139 -0.48 -2.74 -17.28
N ARG A 140 -1.00 -2.29 -16.13
CA ARG A 140 -1.26 -3.13 -14.95
C ARG A 140 -2.75 -3.42 -14.71
N ALA A 141 -3.65 -2.78 -15.44
CA ALA A 141 -5.08 -2.74 -15.14
C ALA A 141 -5.80 -4.08 -15.37
N GLY A 142 -5.26 -4.94 -16.24
CA GLY A 142 -5.95 -6.17 -16.65
C GLY A 142 -7.22 -5.85 -17.45
N PHE A 143 -8.21 -6.74 -17.44
CA PHE A 143 -9.48 -6.55 -18.14
C PHE A 143 -10.65 -7.10 -17.34
N LEU A 144 -11.78 -6.37 -17.31
CA LEU A 144 -13.01 -6.87 -16.71
C LEU A 144 -13.61 -7.98 -17.57
N ARG A 145 -13.89 -9.12 -16.97
CA ARG A 145 -14.53 -10.27 -17.62
C ARG A 145 -16.06 -10.20 -17.48
N PRO A 146 -16.81 -10.92 -18.33
CA PRO A 146 -18.27 -11.01 -18.23
C PRO A 146 -18.78 -11.59 -16.90
N ASP A 147 -17.94 -12.35 -16.19
CA ASP A 147 -18.24 -12.93 -14.88
C ASP A 147 -18.03 -11.94 -13.71
N GLY A 148 -17.65 -10.68 -14.01
CA GLY A 148 -17.40 -9.63 -13.03
C GLY A 148 -16.02 -9.69 -12.37
N LEU A 149 -15.18 -10.67 -12.72
CA LEU A 149 -13.81 -10.77 -12.23
C LEU A 149 -12.84 -10.01 -13.13
N TRP A 150 -11.73 -9.56 -12.56
CA TRP A 150 -10.66 -8.92 -13.30
C TRP A 150 -9.65 -9.97 -13.77
N GLY A 151 -9.51 -10.09 -15.08
CA GLY A 151 -8.58 -11.00 -15.75
C GLY A 151 -7.24 -10.35 -16.04
N ARG A 152 -6.15 -11.09 -15.87
CA ARG A 152 -4.81 -10.68 -16.31
C ARG A 152 -4.02 -11.87 -16.84
N GLU A 153 -3.37 -11.71 -17.98
CA GLU A 153 -2.51 -12.75 -18.55
C GLU A 153 -1.17 -12.77 -17.80
N GLU A 154 -0.87 -13.87 -17.11
CA GLU A 154 0.35 -14.00 -16.32
C GLU A 154 0.90 -15.43 -16.32
N THR A 155 2.20 -15.53 -16.07
CA THR A 155 2.92 -16.79 -15.86
C THR A 155 3.37 -16.84 -14.40
N LEU A 156 2.94 -17.88 -13.69
CA LEU A 156 3.36 -18.20 -12.34
C LEU A 156 4.49 -19.24 -12.39
N VAL A 157 5.60 -18.94 -11.71
CA VAL A 157 6.71 -19.87 -11.53
C VAL A 157 6.54 -20.59 -10.20
N ALA A 158 6.43 -21.92 -10.29
CA ALA A 158 6.20 -22.82 -9.17
C ALA A 158 7.50 -23.50 -8.74
N ASP A 159 7.77 -23.54 -7.44
CA ASP A 159 8.82 -24.36 -6.87
C ASP A 159 8.22 -25.54 -6.11
N THR A 160 8.22 -26.70 -6.78
CA THR A 160 7.77 -27.98 -6.19
C THR A 160 8.82 -28.61 -5.28
N SER A 161 10.03 -28.04 -5.19
CA SER A 161 11.12 -28.52 -4.33
C SER A 161 11.19 -27.80 -2.98
N ALA A 162 10.34 -26.78 -2.75
CA ALA A 162 10.26 -26.05 -1.48
C ALA A 162 9.95 -26.96 -0.26
N PHE A 163 9.40 -28.14 -0.51
CA PHE A 163 9.06 -29.14 0.50
C PHE A 163 10.00 -30.36 0.48
N GLY A 164 11.17 -30.19 -0.14
CA GLY A 164 12.18 -31.22 -0.32
C GLY A 164 12.28 -31.69 -1.76
N PRO A 165 13.30 -32.53 -2.06
CA PRO A 165 13.51 -33.03 -3.41
C PRO A 165 12.30 -33.88 -3.88
N PRO A 166 11.83 -33.70 -5.13
CA PRO A 166 10.66 -34.40 -5.62
C PRO A 166 10.91 -35.91 -5.71
N SER A 167 9.97 -36.69 -5.19
CA SER A 167 9.96 -38.14 -5.32
C SER A 167 9.77 -38.58 -6.78
N ALA A 168 10.10 -39.85 -7.08
CA ALA A 168 9.88 -40.40 -8.42
C ALA A 168 8.40 -40.37 -8.86
N VAL A 169 7.45 -40.33 -7.91
CA VAL A 169 6.02 -40.19 -8.21
C VAL A 169 5.70 -38.75 -8.60
N GLU A 170 6.22 -37.77 -7.87
CA GLU A 170 6.03 -36.35 -8.16
C GLU A 170 6.67 -35.95 -9.49
N VAL A 171 7.88 -36.44 -9.80
CA VAL A 171 8.52 -36.24 -11.12
C VAL A 171 7.63 -36.75 -12.26
N LYS A 172 7.02 -37.93 -12.10
CA LYS A 172 6.06 -38.47 -13.08
C LYS A 172 4.80 -37.62 -13.17
N GLU A 173 4.34 -37.06 -12.06
CA GLU A 173 3.15 -36.21 -12.01
C GLU A 173 3.41 -34.84 -12.67
N ILE A 174 4.55 -34.20 -12.42
CA ILE A 174 5.00 -32.98 -13.12
C ILE A 174 4.99 -33.21 -14.63
N ALA A 175 5.57 -34.34 -15.10
CA ALA A 175 5.56 -34.69 -16.52
C ALA A 175 4.13 -34.89 -17.07
N ARG A 176 3.20 -35.38 -16.25
CA ARG A 176 1.78 -35.52 -16.64
C ARG A 176 1.07 -34.17 -16.70
N LEU A 177 1.38 -33.25 -15.78
CA LEU A 177 0.81 -31.90 -15.75
C LEU A 177 1.23 -31.09 -16.98
N ARG A 178 2.49 -31.24 -17.43
CA ARG A 178 2.98 -30.69 -18.71
C ARG A 178 2.19 -31.24 -19.90
N ARG A 179 1.94 -32.56 -19.95
CA ARG A 179 1.15 -33.19 -21.03
C ARG A 179 -0.32 -32.79 -21.03
N SER A 180 -0.91 -32.47 -19.88
CA SER A 180 -2.29 -31.96 -19.80
C SER A 180 -2.41 -30.47 -20.14
N GLY A 181 -1.30 -29.75 -20.31
CA GLY A 181 -1.29 -28.31 -20.57
C GLY A 181 -1.59 -27.45 -19.35
N LEU A 182 -1.59 -28.03 -18.13
CA LEU A 182 -1.70 -27.24 -16.89
C LEU A 182 -0.39 -26.50 -16.62
N LEU A 183 0.72 -27.23 -16.79
CA LEU A 183 2.05 -26.64 -16.88
C LEU A 183 2.39 -26.47 -18.36
N ASP A 184 3.00 -25.34 -18.69
CA ASP A 184 3.52 -25.10 -20.03
C ASP A 184 4.76 -25.97 -20.33
N THR A 185 5.34 -25.78 -21.50
CA THR A 185 6.52 -26.56 -21.92
C THR A 185 7.80 -26.27 -21.12
N ARG A 186 7.80 -25.21 -20.30
CA ARG A 186 8.89 -24.83 -19.39
C ARG A 186 8.56 -25.19 -17.93
N GLY A 187 7.36 -25.72 -17.66
CA GLY A 187 6.94 -26.14 -16.32
C GLY A 187 6.30 -25.02 -15.49
N HIS A 188 5.86 -23.93 -16.12
CA HIS A 188 5.19 -22.81 -15.47
C HIS A 188 3.67 -22.88 -15.64
N ILE A 189 2.92 -22.15 -14.82
CA ILE A 189 1.46 -22.04 -14.96
C ILE A 189 1.16 -20.72 -15.68
N THR A 190 0.96 -20.77 -16.99
CA THR A 190 0.47 -19.63 -17.77
C THR A 190 -1.05 -19.65 -17.79
N SER A 191 -1.68 -18.55 -17.39
CA SER A 191 -3.13 -18.48 -17.20
C SER A 191 -3.67 -17.06 -17.32
N THR A 192 -4.98 -16.96 -17.47
CA THR A 192 -5.69 -15.73 -17.13
C THR A 192 -5.98 -15.76 -15.63
N ALA A 193 -5.19 -15.07 -14.85
CA ALA A 193 -5.42 -14.92 -13.43
C ALA A 193 -6.62 -14.03 -13.15
N LEU A 194 -7.43 -14.46 -12.19
CA LEU A 194 -8.71 -13.88 -11.82
C LEU A 194 -8.59 -13.21 -10.46
N TYR A 195 -8.85 -11.91 -10.45
CA TYR A 195 -8.83 -11.05 -9.29
C TYR A 195 -10.26 -10.63 -8.96
N THR A 196 -10.61 -10.62 -7.68
CA THR A 196 -11.98 -10.33 -7.22
C THR A 196 -12.36 -8.85 -7.30
N THR A 197 -11.37 -7.97 -7.30
CA THR A 197 -11.55 -6.51 -7.28
C THR A 197 -10.51 -5.82 -8.16
N PRO A 198 -10.81 -4.63 -8.72
CA PRO A 198 -9.93 -3.93 -9.67
C PRO A 198 -8.59 -3.47 -9.08
N ASP A 199 -8.49 -3.31 -7.76
CA ASP A 199 -7.29 -2.87 -7.05
C ASP A 199 -6.24 -3.98 -6.91
N LEU A 200 -6.66 -5.24 -6.76
CA LEU A 200 -5.76 -6.37 -6.56
C LEU A 200 -4.71 -6.58 -7.67
N PRO A 201 -5.04 -6.51 -8.98
CA PRO A 201 -4.02 -6.63 -10.03
C PRO A 201 -3.03 -5.46 -10.03
N LEU A 202 -3.35 -4.32 -9.43
CA LEU A 202 -2.46 -3.16 -9.34
C LEU A 202 -1.44 -3.27 -8.20
N LEU A 203 -1.68 -4.14 -7.23
CA LEU A 203 -0.77 -4.36 -6.10
C LEU A 203 0.54 -5.02 -6.54
N GLU A 204 1.62 -4.67 -5.86
CA GLU A 204 2.85 -5.45 -5.94
C GLU A 204 2.65 -6.84 -5.33
N ASP A 205 3.36 -7.85 -5.84
CA ASP A 205 3.17 -9.24 -5.41
C ASP A 205 3.38 -9.44 -3.90
N ALA A 206 4.31 -8.70 -3.28
CA ALA A 206 4.51 -8.74 -1.83
C ALA A 206 3.31 -8.19 -1.06
N THR A 207 2.71 -7.07 -1.51
CA THR A 207 1.50 -6.50 -0.90
C THR A 207 0.29 -7.40 -1.12
N PHE A 208 0.16 -8.00 -2.30
CA PHE A 208 -0.89 -8.97 -2.57
C PHE A 208 -0.76 -10.20 -1.65
N TYR A 209 0.46 -10.68 -1.42
CA TYR A 209 0.72 -11.78 -0.48
C TYR A 209 0.40 -11.43 0.97
N GLN A 210 0.73 -10.22 1.43
CA GLN A 210 0.34 -9.76 2.77
C GLN A 210 -1.19 -9.76 2.95
N ARG A 211 -1.93 -9.24 1.96
CA ARG A 211 -3.40 -9.28 1.97
C ARG A 211 -3.94 -10.70 1.99
N TYR A 212 -3.33 -11.60 1.21
CA TYR A 212 -3.68 -13.03 1.21
C TYR A 212 -3.47 -13.68 2.59
N LEU A 213 -2.34 -13.41 3.26
CA LEU A 213 -2.07 -13.90 4.62
C LEU A 213 -3.04 -13.34 5.67
N LEU A 214 -3.52 -12.11 5.52
CA LEU A 214 -4.48 -11.50 6.44
C LEU A 214 -5.93 -11.97 6.21
N THR A 215 -6.21 -12.58 5.06
CA THR A 215 -7.55 -13.00 4.65
C THR A 215 -7.63 -14.51 4.44
N GLU A 216 -7.41 -14.99 3.22
CA GLU A 216 -7.57 -16.39 2.82
C GLU A 216 -6.64 -17.35 3.58
N ALA A 217 -5.39 -16.94 3.80
CA ALA A 217 -4.36 -17.73 4.46
C ALA A 217 -4.11 -17.34 5.92
N ARG A 218 -5.08 -16.68 6.57
CA ARG A 218 -4.99 -16.35 8.00
C ARG A 218 -4.65 -17.54 8.91
N PRO A 219 -5.18 -18.75 8.67
CA PRO A 219 -4.76 -19.93 9.43
C PRO A 219 -3.28 -20.26 9.31
N LEU A 220 -2.67 -20.09 8.12
CA LEU A 220 -1.22 -20.28 7.94
C LEU A 220 -0.44 -19.20 8.69
N LEU A 221 -0.86 -17.93 8.61
CA LEU A 221 -0.19 -16.86 9.34
C LEU A 221 -0.14 -17.13 10.87
N ALA A 222 -1.19 -17.76 11.41
CA ALA A 222 -1.29 -18.09 12.82
C ALA A 222 -0.37 -19.25 13.27
N THR A 223 0.19 -20.05 12.36
CA THR A 223 1.09 -21.17 12.73
C THR A 223 2.52 -20.73 13.02
N GLY A 224 2.90 -19.53 12.62
CA GLY A 224 4.25 -19.00 12.84
C GLY A 224 4.35 -17.99 13.98
N PRO A 225 5.55 -17.42 14.18
CA PRO A 225 5.88 -16.66 15.36
C PRO A 225 5.22 -15.27 15.44
N LEU A 226 4.75 -14.70 14.32
CA LEU A 226 4.29 -13.30 14.28
C LEU A 226 3.21 -12.99 15.32
N ALA A 227 2.16 -13.80 15.39
CA ALA A 227 1.05 -13.59 16.32
C ALA A 227 1.51 -13.68 17.80
N GLY A 228 2.49 -14.54 18.08
CA GLY A 228 3.06 -14.70 19.42
C GLY A 228 3.85 -13.47 19.91
N LEU A 229 4.30 -12.61 19.01
CA LEU A 229 5.08 -11.41 19.32
C LEU A 229 4.22 -10.18 19.64
N LEU A 230 2.91 -10.25 19.41
CA LEU A 230 1.97 -9.15 19.63
C LEU A 230 1.18 -9.34 20.93
N ASP A 231 0.85 -8.24 21.60
CA ASP A 231 0.01 -8.24 22.81
C ASP A 231 -1.43 -8.69 22.52
N ASP A 232 -2.03 -8.17 21.45
CA ASP A 232 -3.33 -8.61 20.93
C ASP A 232 -3.21 -9.10 19.48
N PRO A 233 -3.06 -10.42 19.25
CA PRO A 233 -2.99 -10.99 17.90
C PRO A 233 -4.33 -11.02 17.16
N HIS A 234 -5.45 -10.65 17.81
CA HIS A 234 -6.76 -10.60 17.18
C HIS A 234 -7.06 -9.22 16.58
N ASP A 235 -6.34 -8.18 17.01
CA ASP A 235 -6.35 -6.86 16.37
C ASP A 235 -5.80 -6.98 14.95
N THR A 236 -6.71 -6.84 13.98
CA THR A 236 -6.41 -7.06 12.56
C THR A 236 -5.56 -5.91 11.99
N ASP A 237 -5.72 -4.70 12.49
CA ASP A 237 -4.96 -3.53 12.05
C ASP A 237 -3.54 -3.56 12.63
N LEU A 238 -3.39 -3.99 13.88
CA LEU A 238 -2.08 -4.24 14.48
C LEU A 238 -1.34 -5.36 13.75
N LEU A 239 -2.01 -6.48 13.48
CA LEU A 239 -1.42 -7.61 12.75
C LEU A 239 -1.01 -7.21 11.33
N ALA A 240 -1.84 -6.44 10.63
CA ALA A 240 -1.53 -5.94 9.29
C ALA A 240 -0.30 -5.03 9.29
N ARG A 241 -0.19 -4.11 10.26
CA ARG A 241 0.98 -3.23 10.43
C ARG A 241 2.24 -4.02 10.76
N ALA A 242 2.16 -4.97 11.68
CA ALA A 242 3.28 -5.82 12.05
C ALA A 242 3.79 -6.66 10.86
N LEU A 243 2.85 -7.21 10.08
CA LEU A 243 3.17 -7.95 8.86
C LEU A 243 3.89 -7.05 7.84
N ALA A 244 3.33 -5.88 7.51
CA ALA A 244 3.95 -4.93 6.58
C ALA A 244 5.35 -4.51 7.02
N SER A 245 5.53 -4.11 8.28
CA SER A 245 6.83 -3.70 8.81
C SER A 245 7.86 -4.83 8.77
N SER A 246 7.44 -6.08 8.99
CA SER A 246 8.34 -7.22 8.91
C SER A 246 8.82 -7.50 7.48
N PHE A 247 7.96 -7.31 6.47
CA PHE A 247 8.35 -7.39 5.05
C PHE A 247 9.36 -6.30 4.70
N ASP A 248 9.14 -5.06 5.16
CA ASP A 248 10.06 -3.96 4.91
C ASP A 248 11.44 -4.20 5.53
N THR A 249 11.47 -4.73 6.77
CA THR A 249 12.73 -5.11 7.43
C THR A 249 13.45 -6.20 6.66
N VAL A 250 12.76 -7.28 6.27
CA VAL A 250 13.37 -8.38 5.48
C VAL A 250 13.89 -7.86 4.13
N GLY A 251 13.12 -7.00 3.44
CA GLY A 251 13.56 -6.38 2.20
C GLY A 251 14.80 -5.50 2.38
N HIS A 252 14.89 -4.79 3.49
CA HIS A 252 16.09 -4.01 3.84
C HIS A 252 17.31 -4.91 4.09
N LEU A 253 17.13 -6.02 4.82
CA LEU A 253 18.19 -6.99 5.07
C LEU A 253 18.70 -7.64 3.77
N LEU A 254 17.80 -8.01 2.84
CA LEU A 254 18.18 -8.54 1.53
C LEU A 254 19.02 -7.53 0.72
N ARG A 255 18.58 -6.27 0.65
CA ARG A 255 19.30 -5.20 -0.07
C ARG A 255 20.68 -4.90 0.49
N ARG A 256 20.89 -5.06 1.79
CA ARG A 256 22.17 -4.80 2.47
C ARG A 256 23.07 -6.03 2.59
N SER A 257 22.57 -7.20 2.25
CA SER A 257 23.30 -8.45 2.41
C SER A 257 24.46 -8.53 1.42
N PRO A 258 25.71 -8.67 1.88
CA PRO A 258 26.86 -8.82 0.99
C PRO A 258 26.71 -10.05 0.09
N GLY A 259 27.00 -9.89 -1.19
CA GLY A 259 26.92 -10.94 -2.19
C GLY A 259 25.54 -11.14 -2.83
N LEU A 260 24.54 -10.36 -2.41
CA LEU A 260 23.23 -10.30 -3.08
C LEU A 260 23.09 -8.98 -3.87
N ARG A 261 22.43 -9.06 -5.03
CA ARG A 261 21.91 -7.92 -5.79
C ARG A 261 20.39 -8.02 -5.84
N THR A 262 19.69 -6.93 -6.11
CA THR A 262 18.22 -6.95 -6.20
C THR A 262 17.73 -6.53 -7.58
N TRP A 263 16.80 -7.32 -8.14
CA TRP A 263 15.99 -6.96 -9.30
C TRP A 263 14.53 -6.85 -8.84
N GLY A 264 14.02 -5.63 -8.66
CA GLY A 264 12.72 -5.41 -8.02
C GLY A 264 12.64 -6.13 -6.66
N PRO A 265 11.62 -6.98 -6.42
CA PRO A 265 11.47 -7.73 -5.17
C PRO A 265 12.34 -9.01 -5.09
N TYR A 266 13.15 -9.30 -6.10
CA TYR A 266 13.97 -10.52 -6.17
C TYR A 266 15.41 -10.24 -5.73
N ALA A 267 15.88 -10.93 -4.70
CA ALA A 267 17.30 -11.00 -4.34
C ALA A 267 17.99 -12.09 -5.17
N VAL A 268 19.16 -11.78 -5.72
CA VAL A 268 19.93 -12.63 -6.64
C VAL A 268 21.34 -12.81 -6.09
N ALA A 269 21.80 -14.04 -5.96
CA ALA A 269 23.16 -14.35 -5.53
C ALA A 269 24.18 -14.05 -6.64
N ALA A 270 25.25 -13.31 -6.32
CA ALA A 270 26.27 -12.91 -7.29
C ALA A 270 27.04 -14.10 -7.92
N THR A 271 27.08 -15.24 -7.23
CA THR A 271 27.82 -16.44 -7.66
C THR A 271 27.05 -17.37 -8.59
N ASP A 272 25.75 -17.15 -8.81
CA ASP A 272 24.88 -18.11 -9.51
C ASP A 272 24.69 -17.84 -11.01
N THR A 273 25.52 -16.97 -11.60
CA THR A 273 25.59 -16.81 -13.06
C THR A 273 26.23 -18.02 -13.76
N ALA A 274 26.69 -19.03 -13.02
CA ALA A 274 27.43 -20.18 -13.53
C ALA A 274 26.65 -21.02 -14.56
N GLY A 275 25.32 -20.94 -14.58
CA GLY A 275 24.49 -21.66 -15.55
C GLY A 275 24.35 -20.95 -16.89
N LEU A 276 24.09 -19.64 -16.92
CA LEU A 276 23.72 -18.95 -18.16
C LEU A 276 24.95 -18.63 -19.02
N PRO A 277 25.00 -19.09 -20.29
CA PRO A 277 26.11 -18.75 -21.17
C PRO A 277 26.24 -17.24 -21.33
N ARG A 278 27.44 -16.69 -21.11
CA ARG A 278 27.70 -15.25 -21.27
C ARG A 278 27.28 -14.73 -22.64
N SER A 279 27.45 -15.55 -23.69
CA SER A 279 26.98 -15.23 -25.04
C SER A 279 25.47 -15.01 -25.13
N ALA A 280 24.67 -15.76 -24.36
CA ALA A 280 23.22 -15.59 -24.32
C ALA A 280 22.84 -14.29 -23.59
N VAL A 281 23.49 -13.97 -22.47
CA VAL A 281 23.31 -12.68 -21.78
C VAL A 281 23.67 -11.52 -22.72
N ASP A 282 24.86 -11.57 -23.31
CA ASP A 282 25.36 -10.54 -24.21
C ASP A 282 24.44 -10.36 -25.42
N GLU A 283 23.90 -11.45 -25.98
CA GLU A 283 22.94 -11.39 -27.08
C GLU A 283 21.64 -10.66 -26.69
N VAL A 284 21.07 -10.96 -25.52
CA VAL A 284 19.86 -10.29 -25.03
C VAL A 284 20.14 -8.81 -24.75
N VAL A 285 21.23 -8.49 -24.05
CA VAL A 285 21.64 -7.10 -23.76
C VAL A 285 21.81 -6.31 -25.07
N GLN A 286 22.48 -6.90 -26.07
CA GLN A 286 22.66 -6.28 -27.38
C GLN A 286 21.32 -6.03 -28.08
N ARG A 287 20.39 -7.00 -28.05
CA ARG A 287 19.07 -6.83 -28.67
C ARG A 287 18.23 -5.76 -28.00
N VAL A 288 18.26 -5.68 -26.67
CA VAL A 288 17.56 -4.66 -25.89
C VAL A 288 18.15 -3.27 -26.14
N HIS A 289 19.48 -3.15 -26.23
CA HIS A 289 20.17 -1.89 -26.49
C HIS A 289 19.99 -1.38 -27.94
N ARG A 290 19.40 -2.16 -28.86
CA ARG A 290 19.16 -1.71 -30.24
C ARG A 290 18.06 -0.65 -30.30
N ALA A 291 18.48 0.61 -30.37
CA ALA A 291 17.61 1.69 -30.83
C ALA A 291 17.61 1.78 -32.36
N ARG A 292 16.45 2.06 -32.96
CA ARG A 292 16.32 2.45 -34.38
C ARG A 292 16.19 3.97 -34.46
N THR A 293 16.54 4.55 -35.60
CA THR A 293 16.19 5.94 -35.91
C THR A 293 14.67 6.07 -35.94
N GLY A 294 14.10 6.88 -35.04
CA GLY A 294 12.65 7.08 -34.94
C GLY A 294 12.11 6.89 -33.51
N PRO A 295 10.86 6.40 -33.34
CA PRO A 295 10.22 6.29 -32.03
C PRO A 295 10.96 5.32 -31.10
N PRO A 296 10.77 5.46 -29.78
CA PRO A 296 11.37 4.56 -28.80
C PRO A 296 10.98 3.10 -29.07
N ARG A 297 11.94 2.19 -28.88
CA ARG A 297 11.70 0.75 -28.94
C ARG A 297 11.52 0.21 -27.54
N TYR A 298 10.38 -0.46 -27.30
CA TYR A 298 10.11 -1.22 -26.08
C TYR A 298 10.43 -2.69 -26.36
N THR A 299 11.31 -3.27 -25.57
CA THR A 299 11.81 -4.64 -25.75
C THR A 299 11.67 -5.45 -24.46
N ALA A 300 10.92 -6.55 -24.54
CA ALA A 300 10.69 -7.50 -23.48
C ALA A 300 11.86 -8.48 -23.30
N THR A 301 12.23 -8.77 -22.05
CA THR A 301 13.37 -9.63 -21.73
C THR A 301 13.07 -11.11 -21.88
N TRP A 302 11.89 -11.59 -21.43
CA TRP A 302 11.54 -13.01 -21.40
C TRP A 302 11.62 -13.75 -22.76
N PRO A 303 11.01 -13.26 -23.86
CA PRO A 303 11.08 -13.95 -25.15
C PRO A 303 12.51 -14.01 -25.70
N LEU A 304 13.30 -12.95 -25.49
CA LEU A 304 14.71 -12.92 -25.91
C LEU A 304 15.56 -13.92 -25.13
N LEU A 305 15.36 -14.01 -23.81
CA LEU A 305 16.03 -14.98 -22.97
C LEU A 305 15.68 -16.42 -23.37
N CYS A 306 14.39 -16.70 -23.63
CA CYS A 306 13.95 -17.99 -24.13
C CYS A 306 14.66 -18.36 -25.45
N ALA A 307 14.66 -17.44 -26.42
CA ALA A 307 15.28 -17.68 -27.72
C ALA A 307 16.80 -17.87 -27.61
N ALA A 308 17.50 -17.06 -26.82
CA ALA A 308 18.94 -17.16 -26.61
C ALA A 308 19.32 -18.44 -25.85
N GLY A 309 18.54 -18.81 -24.83
CA GLY A 309 18.72 -20.06 -24.09
C GLY A 309 18.52 -21.30 -24.97
N ASP A 310 17.47 -21.32 -25.79
CA ASP A 310 17.20 -22.42 -26.72
C ASP A 310 18.30 -22.53 -27.80
N ALA A 311 18.76 -21.41 -28.36
CA ALA A 311 19.86 -21.38 -29.32
C ALA A 311 21.20 -21.83 -28.73
N ALA A 312 21.44 -21.54 -27.44
CA ALA A 312 22.63 -21.98 -26.72
C ALA A 312 22.53 -23.42 -26.18
N GLY A 313 21.39 -24.10 -26.37
CA GLY A 313 21.15 -25.44 -25.82
C GLY A 313 20.97 -25.48 -24.29
N ALA A 314 20.70 -24.33 -23.67
CA ALA A 314 20.56 -24.13 -22.23
C ALA A 314 19.09 -23.92 -21.82
N ARG A 315 18.19 -24.70 -22.42
CA ARG A 315 16.73 -24.59 -22.23
C ARG A 315 16.32 -24.79 -20.76
N ASP A 316 17.01 -25.66 -20.05
CA ASP A 316 16.80 -25.97 -18.63
C ASP A 316 16.91 -24.74 -17.70
N LEU A 317 17.63 -23.70 -18.12
CA LEU A 317 17.78 -22.45 -17.38
C LEU A 317 16.54 -21.54 -17.45
N THR A 318 15.61 -21.86 -18.33
CA THR A 318 14.31 -21.16 -18.45
C THR A 318 13.15 -22.08 -18.04
N GLU A 319 13.45 -23.26 -17.48
CA GLU A 319 12.45 -24.15 -16.90
C GLU A 319 12.32 -23.97 -15.39
N GLY A 320 11.10 -24.16 -14.87
CA GLY A 320 10.84 -24.14 -13.42
C GLY A 320 11.39 -22.88 -12.73
N PRO A 321 11.89 -22.99 -11.48
CA PRO A 321 12.45 -21.86 -10.73
C PRO A 321 13.71 -21.22 -11.38
N ASN A 322 14.49 -21.98 -12.16
CA ASN A 322 15.70 -21.44 -12.83
C ASN A 322 15.38 -20.26 -13.74
N ALA A 323 14.17 -20.25 -14.31
CA ALA A 323 13.69 -19.14 -15.13
C ALA A 323 13.83 -17.78 -14.45
N LEU A 324 13.55 -17.69 -13.14
CA LEU A 324 13.62 -16.45 -12.39
C LEU A 324 15.07 -16.00 -12.17
N VAL A 325 15.98 -16.93 -11.92
CA VAL A 325 17.41 -16.66 -11.76
C VAL A 325 17.96 -16.08 -13.04
N SER A 326 17.68 -16.75 -14.16
CA SER A 326 18.09 -16.36 -15.50
C SER A 326 17.52 -14.99 -15.88
N LEU A 327 16.23 -14.77 -15.64
CA LEU A 327 15.55 -13.52 -15.94
C LEU A 327 16.09 -12.35 -15.10
N ALA A 328 16.27 -12.55 -13.79
CA ALA A 328 16.81 -11.52 -12.92
C ALA A 328 18.28 -11.22 -13.25
N THR A 329 19.08 -12.24 -13.56
CA THR A 329 20.49 -12.08 -13.98
C THR A 329 20.60 -11.26 -15.26
N VAL A 330 19.80 -11.57 -16.28
CA VAL A 330 19.81 -10.84 -17.55
C VAL A 330 19.36 -9.40 -17.35
N ASN A 331 18.29 -9.15 -16.59
CA ASN A 331 17.86 -7.79 -16.30
C ASN A 331 18.91 -7.00 -15.50
N LEU A 332 19.63 -7.62 -14.56
CA LEU A 332 20.75 -6.98 -13.86
C LEU A 332 21.90 -6.64 -14.81
N ALA A 333 22.20 -7.50 -15.79
CA ALA A 333 23.20 -7.21 -16.82
C ALA A 333 22.77 -6.06 -17.75
N ILE A 334 21.48 -5.98 -18.09
CA ILE A 334 20.92 -4.84 -18.84
C ILE A 334 20.98 -3.56 -18.00
N ALA A 335 20.67 -3.65 -16.69
CA ALA A 335 20.76 -2.54 -15.75
C ALA A 335 22.19 -1.98 -15.64
N ASP A 336 23.20 -2.86 -15.53
CA ASP A 336 24.60 -2.47 -15.55
C ASP A 336 24.91 -1.66 -16.82
N ARG A 337 24.43 -2.12 -17.98
CA ARG A 337 24.61 -1.43 -19.25
C ARG A 337 23.85 -0.10 -19.34
N ALA A 338 22.67 0.01 -18.74
CA ALA A 338 21.87 1.25 -18.71
C ALA A 338 22.53 2.34 -17.86
N THR A 339 23.24 1.95 -16.80
CA THR A 339 24.00 2.89 -15.94
C THR A 339 25.33 3.36 -16.55
N GLU A 340 25.74 2.78 -17.68
CA GLU A 340 26.90 3.21 -18.47
C GLU A 340 26.45 4.12 -19.63
N PRO A 341 26.38 5.45 -19.42
CA PRO A 341 25.79 6.35 -20.40
C PRO A 341 26.56 6.31 -21.72
N THR A 342 25.83 6.05 -22.81
CA THR A 342 26.34 6.28 -24.16
C THR A 342 25.64 7.48 -24.77
N ALA A 343 26.38 8.33 -25.49
CA ALA A 343 25.80 9.49 -26.16
C ALA A 343 24.82 9.12 -27.30
N GLN A 344 24.71 7.84 -27.67
CA GLN A 344 23.97 7.38 -28.84
C GLN A 344 22.60 6.79 -28.51
N VAL A 345 22.43 6.18 -27.33
CA VAL A 345 21.18 5.50 -26.93
C VAL A 345 20.92 5.72 -25.44
N ASP A 346 19.74 6.22 -25.13
CA ASP A 346 19.14 6.18 -23.79
C ASP A 346 18.47 4.82 -23.61
N LEU A 347 18.90 4.08 -22.61
CA LEU A 347 18.36 2.78 -22.23
C LEU A 347 17.85 2.85 -20.79
N ARG A 348 16.60 2.48 -20.57
CA ARG A 348 15.98 2.48 -19.23
C ARG A 348 14.92 1.39 -19.09
N ILE A 349 14.66 0.98 -17.86
CA ILE A 349 13.52 0.10 -17.55
C ILE A 349 12.24 0.94 -17.62
N ASP A 350 11.21 0.40 -18.27
CA ASP A 350 9.89 1.05 -18.32
C ASP A 350 8.85 0.27 -17.51
N ASP A 351 8.94 -1.06 -17.51
CA ASP A 351 8.07 -1.96 -16.75
C ASP A 351 8.88 -3.14 -16.19
N LEU A 352 8.77 -3.41 -14.89
CA LEU A 352 9.44 -4.55 -14.24
C LEU A 352 8.69 -5.89 -14.42
N TRP A 353 7.39 -5.84 -14.72
CA TRP A 353 6.49 -6.98 -14.60
C TRP A 353 6.14 -7.62 -15.95
N GLN A 354 5.76 -6.82 -16.96
CA GLN A 354 5.32 -7.36 -18.24
C GLN A 354 6.47 -8.11 -18.94
N GLN A 355 6.22 -9.35 -19.36
CA GLN A 355 7.21 -10.22 -20.02
C GLN A 355 8.56 -10.30 -19.28
N GLY A 356 8.51 -10.26 -17.94
CA GLY A 356 9.69 -10.35 -17.09
C GLY A 356 10.62 -9.12 -17.10
N GLY A 357 10.15 -8.01 -17.67
CA GLY A 357 10.89 -6.75 -17.79
C GLY A 357 10.80 -6.18 -19.21
N VAL A 358 10.37 -4.92 -19.36
CA VAL A 358 10.32 -4.18 -20.63
C VAL A 358 11.25 -2.98 -20.56
N TRP A 359 12.26 -3.00 -21.43
CA TRP A 359 13.25 -1.94 -21.55
C TRP A 359 12.96 -1.04 -22.72
N ARG A 360 13.12 0.27 -22.51
CA ARG A 360 12.94 1.32 -23.51
C ARG A 360 14.30 1.80 -24.00
N ALA A 361 14.53 1.68 -25.30
CA ALA A 361 15.72 2.19 -25.98
C ALA A 361 15.35 3.31 -26.96
N GLN A 362 16.00 4.48 -26.86
CA GLN A 362 15.75 5.63 -27.72
C GLN A 362 17.04 6.38 -28.06
N GLN A 363 17.17 6.83 -29.31
CA GLN A 363 18.25 7.78 -29.69
C GLN A 363 17.82 9.22 -29.37
N PRO A 364 18.75 10.11 -28.97
CA PRO A 364 18.44 11.54 -28.81
C PRO A 364 17.79 12.16 -30.06
N PRO A 365 16.91 13.18 -29.91
CA PRO A 365 16.59 13.88 -28.66
C PRO A 365 15.64 13.10 -27.75
N LEU A 366 15.83 13.25 -26.44
CA LEU A 366 15.00 12.61 -25.42
C LEU A 366 13.85 13.54 -24.99
N PRO A 367 12.68 12.99 -24.63
CA PRO A 367 11.61 13.76 -24.01
C PRO A 367 12.05 14.39 -22.68
N TRP A 368 11.48 15.53 -22.30
CA TRP A 368 11.90 16.27 -21.10
C TRP A 368 11.71 15.45 -19.81
N TYR A 369 10.64 14.64 -19.71
CA TYR A 369 10.33 13.81 -18.52
C TYR A 369 11.27 12.60 -18.36
N VAL A 370 12.11 12.35 -19.36
CA VAL A 370 13.13 11.29 -19.38
C VAL A 370 14.49 11.84 -18.93
N VAL A 371 14.72 13.15 -19.10
CA VAL A 371 15.97 13.83 -18.73
C VAL A 371 16.10 13.92 -17.21
N GLY A 372 17.19 13.38 -16.66
CA GLY A 372 17.48 13.43 -15.22
C GLY A 372 16.75 12.38 -14.37
N ALA A 373 15.81 11.62 -14.95
CA ALA A 373 15.20 10.48 -14.26
C ALA A 373 16.18 9.30 -14.15
N ASP A 374 16.09 8.55 -13.05
CA ASP A 374 16.87 7.32 -12.85
C ASP A 374 16.49 6.27 -13.92
N PRO A 375 17.44 5.78 -14.75
CA PRO A 375 17.15 4.79 -15.78
C PRO A 375 16.72 3.43 -15.22
N LEU A 376 16.88 3.18 -13.92
CA LEU A 376 16.45 1.95 -13.24
C LEU A 376 15.10 2.11 -12.50
N ALA A 377 14.50 3.29 -12.54
CA ALA A 377 13.15 3.51 -12.03
C ALA A 377 12.13 3.26 -13.17
N PRO A 378 11.20 2.28 -13.03
CA PRO A 378 10.18 2.04 -14.05
C PRO A 378 9.16 3.19 -14.07
N LEU A 379 9.01 3.82 -15.24
CA LEU A 379 8.15 5.01 -15.40
C LEU A 379 6.80 4.72 -16.08
N GLY A 380 6.62 3.53 -16.65
CA GLY A 380 5.41 3.16 -17.39
C GLY A 380 5.09 4.12 -18.54
N ILE A 381 6.13 4.68 -19.18
CA ILE A 381 6.02 5.71 -20.22
C ILE A 381 5.16 5.19 -21.36
N GLY A 382 5.37 3.94 -21.81
CA GLY A 382 4.67 3.42 -22.97
C GLY A 382 3.14 3.43 -22.81
N HIS A 383 2.64 2.98 -21.67
CA HIS A 383 1.22 3.02 -21.36
C HIS A 383 0.71 4.45 -21.16
N ARG A 384 1.46 5.30 -20.43
CA ARG A 384 1.05 6.69 -20.17
C ARG A 384 1.04 7.57 -21.42
N GLU A 385 1.95 7.34 -22.37
CA GLU A 385 1.93 7.96 -23.71
C GLU A 385 0.65 7.55 -24.46
N HIS A 386 0.26 6.28 -24.35
CA HIS A 386 -0.93 5.75 -25.02
C HIS A 386 -2.24 6.29 -24.44
N THR A 387 -2.34 6.41 -23.11
CA THR A 387 -3.52 6.92 -22.41
C THR A 387 -3.58 8.45 -22.35
N GLY A 388 -2.54 9.15 -22.83
CA GLY A 388 -2.45 10.61 -22.74
C GLY A 388 -2.19 11.14 -21.33
N SER A 389 -1.75 10.30 -20.40
CA SER A 389 -1.49 10.65 -18.99
C SER A 389 -0.10 11.29 -18.76
N LEU A 390 0.62 11.63 -19.84
CA LEU A 390 1.85 12.43 -19.77
C LEU A 390 1.56 13.88 -20.17
N PRO A 391 2.12 14.87 -19.45
CA PRO A 391 1.94 16.28 -19.80
C PRO A 391 2.56 16.58 -21.17
N ALA A 392 1.82 17.32 -22.01
CA ALA A 392 2.24 17.67 -23.37
C ALA A 392 3.43 18.66 -23.43
N ALA A 393 3.69 19.40 -22.35
CA ALA A 393 4.75 20.41 -22.27
C ALA A 393 5.57 20.27 -20.97
N PRO A 394 6.87 20.63 -20.97
CA PRO A 394 7.66 20.71 -19.76
C PRO A 394 7.09 21.78 -18.81
N PRO A 395 7.13 21.56 -17.48
CA PRO A 395 6.75 22.59 -16.53
C PRO A 395 7.68 23.80 -16.65
N PRO A 396 7.18 25.04 -16.47
CA PRO A 396 8.00 26.24 -16.54
C PRO A 396 9.12 26.22 -15.48
N PRO A 397 10.30 26.82 -15.76
CA PRO A 397 11.52 26.64 -14.98
C PRO A 397 11.46 27.11 -13.51
N ASP A 398 10.40 27.82 -13.11
CA ASP A 398 10.17 28.29 -11.73
C ASP A 398 9.02 27.55 -11.00
N ALA A 399 8.43 26.52 -11.61
CA ALA A 399 7.45 25.68 -10.90
C ALA A 399 8.17 24.67 -10.00
N ALA A 400 8.08 24.87 -8.68
CA ALA A 400 8.37 23.82 -7.71
C ALA A 400 7.58 22.54 -8.07
N PRO A 401 8.11 21.33 -7.79
CA PRO A 401 7.53 20.10 -8.31
C PRO A 401 6.12 19.87 -7.74
N VAL A 402 5.11 20.08 -8.59
CA VAL A 402 3.70 19.77 -8.32
C VAL A 402 3.53 18.25 -8.24
N ARG A 403 3.04 17.76 -7.08
CA ARG A 403 2.52 16.39 -6.92
C ARG A 403 1.20 16.28 -7.67
N GLN A 404 1.09 15.33 -8.60
CA GLN A 404 -0.19 14.97 -9.22
C GLN A 404 -0.93 13.98 -8.33
N GLU A 405 -2.10 14.39 -7.81
CA GLU A 405 -3.17 13.50 -7.34
C GLU A 405 -3.93 12.89 -8.54
N PRO A 406 -4.57 11.71 -8.37
CA PRO A 406 -5.00 10.86 -9.47
C PRO A 406 -6.25 11.41 -10.20
N ALA A 407 -6.14 11.47 -11.53
CA ALA A 407 -7.25 11.80 -12.43
C ALA A 407 -8.30 10.69 -12.40
N GLY A 408 -9.55 11.06 -12.09
CA GLY A 408 -10.72 10.19 -12.22
C GLY A 408 -11.00 9.85 -13.68
N GLU A 409 -11.13 8.56 -13.98
CA GLU A 409 -11.56 8.07 -15.28
C GLU A 409 -13.06 8.33 -15.49
N SER A 410 -13.37 9.17 -16.47
CA SER A 410 -14.70 9.30 -17.06
C SER A 410 -14.96 8.08 -17.95
N SER A 411 -15.94 7.25 -17.55
CA SER A 411 -16.52 6.21 -18.39
C SER A 411 -17.73 6.76 -19.13
N ALA A 412 -17.67 6.76 -20.47
CA ALA A 412 -18.85 6.86 -21.31
C ALA A 412 -19.63 5.53 -21.31
N PRO A 413 -20.96 5.51 -21.11
CA PRO A 413 -21.78 4.37 -21.48
C PRO A 413 -22.57 4.60 -22.80
N PRO A 414 -23.09 3.51 -23.39
CA PRO A 414 -23.40 3.35 -24.80
C PRO A 414 -24.83 3.78 -25.19
N GLU A 415 -25.07 3.82 -26.50
CA GLU A 415 -26.37 4.06 -27.13
C GLU A 415 -27.43 2.98 -26.80
N ASP A 416 -28.65 3.49 -26.62
CA ASP A 416 -29.99 2.95 -26.93
C ASP A 416 -30.51 1.65 -26.30
N ILE A 417 -31.41 1.82 -25.32
CA ILE A 417 -32.64 1.01 -25.21
C ILE A 417 -33.82 1.94 -24.87
N GLU A 418 -34.81 1.98 -25.77
CA GLU A 418 -36.10 2.70 -25.66
C GLU A 418 -37.00 2.15 -24.55
N THR A 419 -37.65 3.03 -23.75
CA THR A 419 -39.11 3.07 -23.40
C THR A 419 -39.38 4.04 -22.23
N PRO A 420 -40.63 4.50 -21.95
CA PRO A 420 -41.68 5.17 -22.74
C PRO A 420 -41.97 6.62 -22.18
N PRO A 421 -42.90 7.43 -22.73
CA PRO A 421 -42.94 8.87 -22.43
C PRO A 421 -43.69 9.17 -21.13
N LEU A 422 -43.08 9.96 -20.25
CA LEU A 422 -43.75 10.59 -19.11
C LEU A 422 -43.39 12.08 -19.04
N GLN A 423 -44.39 12.87 -19.48
CA GLN A 423 -44.78 14.21 -19.03
C GLN A 423 -43.69 15.28 -18.85
N GLU A 424 -43.71 16.22 -19.79
CA GLU A 424 -43.12 17.55 -19.68
C GLU A 424 -43.67 18.29 -18.45
N GLU A 425 -42.85 18.46 -17.41
CA GLU A 425 -42.96 19.58 -16.50
C GLU A 425 -41.86 20.58 -16.84
N VAL A 426 -42.27 21.78 -17.24
CA VAL A 426 -41.40 22.94 -17.46
C VAL A 426 -40.82 23.36 -16.10
N GLY A 427 -39.68 22.80 -15.73
CA GLY A 427 -38.93 23.16 -14.53
C GLY A 427 -37.82 24.17 -14.84
N SER A 428 -37.79 25.29 -14.11
CA SER A 428 -36.78 26.34 -14.20
C SER A 428 -35.35 25.81 -14.04
N ASP A 429 -34.45 26.18 -14.95
CA ASP A 429 -33.03 25.80 -15.04
C ASP A 429 -32.14 26.49 -13.97
N GLU A 430 -32.66 26.62 -12.74
CA GLU A 430 -32.00 27.27 -11.62
C GLU A 430 -31.37 26.23 -10.67
N PRO A 431 -30.13 26.46 -10.20
CA PRO A 431 -29.46 25.51 -9.32
C PRO A 431 -30.17 25.41 -7.97
N VAL A 432 -30.68 24.22 -7.67
CA VAL A 432 -31.37 23.92 -6.41
C VAL A 432 -30.33 23.46 -5.36
N PRO A 433 -30.47 23.86 -4.08
CA PRO A 433 -29.63 23.36 -3.00
C PRO A 433 -29.58 21.82 -2.95
N VAL A 434 -28.38 21.26 -2.83
CA VAL A 434 -28.13 19.80 -2.83
C VAL A 434 -27.85 19.33 -1.41
N ILE A 435 -28.59 18.33 -0.94
CA ILE A 435 -28.38 17.73 0.38
C ILE A 435 -27.26 16.70 0.27
N GLU A 436 -26.17 16.93 0.98
CA GLU A 436 -25.00 16.05 0.98
C GLU A 436 -25.10 14.99 2.07
N HIS A 437 -25.69 15.34 3.21
CA HIS A 437 -25.91 14.43 4.33
C HIS A 437 -27.19 14.77 5.09
N LEU A 438 -27.95 13.74 5.47
CA LEU A 438 -29.18 13.88 6.23
C LEU A 438 -29.36 12.66 7.15
N ASP A 439 -29.23 12.87 8.45
CA ASP A 439 -29.59 11.88 9.48
C ASP A 439 -30.50 12.47 10.56
N ASP A 440 -30.76 11.72 11.63
CA ASP A 440 -31.66 12.13 12.71
C ASP A 440 -31.11 13.30 13.57
N SER A 441 -29.83 13.64 13.43
CA SER A 441 -29.10 14.61 14.25
C SER A 441 -28.45 15.76 13.46
N LEU A 442 -28.10 15.54 12.20
CA LEU A 442 -27.32 16.48 11.38
C LEU A 442 -27.85 16.56 9.95
N VAL A 443 -27.84 17.77 9.41
CA VAL A 443 -28.05 18.04 7.99
C VAL A 443 -26.86 18.82 7.45
N VAL A 444 -26.29 18.34 6.34
CA VAL A 444 -25.29 19.07 5.57
C VAL A 444 -25.82 19.22 4.16
N TYR A 445 -25.88 20.44 3.66
CA TYR A 445 -26.30 20.74 2.30
C TYR A 445 -25.43 21.83 1.70
N THR A 446 -25.32 21.81 0.38
CA THR A 446 -24.54 22.78 -0.37
C THR A 446 -25.45 23.57 -1.28
N CYS A 447 -25.26 24.89 -1.33
CA CYS A 447 -26.06 25.78 -2.15
C CYS A 447 -25.18 26.78 -2.89
N CYS A 448 -25.66 27.20 -4.06
CA CYS A 448 -25.05 28.24 -4.87
C CYS A 448 -25.80 29.55 -4.66
N LEU A 449 -25.09 30.64 -4.39
CA LEU A 449 -25.70 31.97 -4.30
C LEU A 449 -25.81 32.59 -5.69
N LEU A 450 -27.03 32.98 -6.06
CA LEU A 450 -27.32 33.73 -7.27
C LEU A 450 -27.19 35.22 -6.99
N ALA A 451 -27.11 36.06 -8.03
CA ALA A 451 -27.04 37.52 -7.86
C ALA A 451 -28.15 38.06 -6.94
N ARG A 452 -29.40 37.65 -7.18
CA ARG A 452 -30.53 37.99 -6.29
C ARG A 452 -30.34 37.54 -4.84
N HIS A 453 -29.69 36.40 -4.59
CA HIS A 453 -29.48 35.91 -3.22
C HIS A 453 -28.47 36.77 -2.47
N ILE A 454 -27.49 37.32 -3.20
CA ILE A 454 -26.50 38.26 -2.68
C ILE A 454 -27.17 39.62 -2.45
N ASP A 455 -27.91 40.13 -3.44
CA ASP A 455 -28.57 41.44 -3.39
C ASP A 455 -29.68 41.50 -2.33
N ASP A 456 -30.49 40.44 -2.21
CA ASP A 456 -31.64 40.38 -1.29
C ASP A 456 -31.26 39.81 0.10
N GLY A 457 -30.00 39.39 0.30
CA GLY A 457 -29.54 38.84 1.58
C GLY A 457 -30.24 37.53 1.97
N THR A 458 -30.39 36.61 1.02
CA THR A 458 -31.12 35.35 1.23
C THR A 458 -30.21 34.12 1.14
N LEU A 459 -30.35 33.18 2.06
CA LEU A 459 -29.73 31.85 2.01
C LEU A 459 -30.75 30.81 1.54
N PRO A 460 -30.55 30.19 0.35
CA PRO A 460 -31.44 29.14 -0.15
C PRO A 460 -31.51 27.93 0.78
N LEU A 461 -32.71 27.38 0.97
CA LEU A 461 -32.94 26.25 1.87
C LEU A 461 -33.69 25.10 1.15
N PRO A 462 -33.18 23.85 1.20
CA PRO A 462 -33.93 22.71 0.66
C PRO A 462 -35.21 22.41 1.46
N ALA A 463 -36.29 22.06 0.76
CA ALA A 463 -37.62 21.84 1.37
C ALA A 463 -37.63 20.77 2.49
N SER A 464 -36.82 19.72 2.36
CA SER A 464 -36.69 18.66 3.37
C SER A 464 -35.86 19.05 4.59
N VAL A 465 -35.03 20.10 4.50
CA VAL A 465 -34.33 20.67 5.66
C VAL A 465 -35.31 21.48 6.49
N ARG A 466 -36.19 22.24 5.83
CA ARG A 466 -37.23 23.07 6.47
C ARG A 466 -38.09 22.29 7.46
N GLU A 467 -38.51 21.08 7.10
CA GLU A 467 -39.34 20.21 7.96
C GLU A 467 -38.65 19.80 9.27
N GLY A 468 -37.32 19.96 9.37
CA GLY A 468 -36.50 19.63 10.54
C GLY A 468 -35.99 20.79 11.37
N LEU A 469 -36.30 22.03 10.98
CA LEU A 469 -35.81 23.22 11.67
C LEU A 469 -36.71 23.61 12.85
N ALA A 470 -36.11 24.24 13.86
CA ALA A 470 -36.85 24.84 14.96
C ALA A 470 -37.61 26.11 14.53
N GLU A 471 -38.49 26.65 15.38
CA GLU A 471 -39.12 27.95 15.12
C GLU A 471 -38.07 29.07 15.06
N SER A 472 -38.23 30.03 14.13
CA SER A 472 -37.39 31.21 13.97
C SER A 472 -37.34 32.07 15.25
N PRO A 473 -36.30 32.90 15.47
CA PRO A 473 -35.19 33.24 14.56
C PRO A 473 -34.05 32.21 14.54
N PHE A 474 -33.34 32.15 13.43
CA PHE A 474 -32.13 31.36 13.23
C PHE A 474 -30.87 32.21 13.36
N ILE A 475 -29.74 31.58 13.66
CA ILE A 475 -28.44 32.25 13.78
C ILE A 475 -27.50 31.66 12.72
N LEU A 476 -27.09 32.46 11.74
CA LEU A 476 -26.07 32.09 10.77
C LEU A 476 -24.68 32.53 11.23
N GLU A 477 -23.78 31.58 11.31
CA GLU A 477 -22.34 31.83 11.47
C GLU A 477 -21.64 31.52 10.15
N LEU A 478 -21.19 32.57 9.46
CA LEU A 478 -20.48 32.46 8.19
C LEU A 478 -18.96 32.42 8.42
N HIS A 479 -18.30 31.44 7.80
CA HIS A 479 -16.86 31.28 7.80
C HIS A 479 -16.33 31.53 6.39
N HIS A 480 -15.74 32.71 6.20
CA HIS A 480 -15.18 33.15 4.92
C HIS A 480 -13.83 33.83 5.12
N ASP A 481 -12.81 33.37 4.39
CA ASP A 481 -11.41 33.79 4.55
C ASP A 481 -11.03 35.02 3.69
N GLY A 482 -11.99 35.69 3.05
CA GLY A 482 -11.76 36.78 2.08
C GLY A 482 -11.85 38.22 2.59
N ASP A 483 -12.49 38.47 3.75
CA ASP A 483 -12.62 39.81 4.32
C ASP A 483 -12.13 39.83 5.77
N VAL A 484 -11.17 40.71 6.06
CA VAL A 484 -10.48 40.74 7.37
C VAL A 484 -11.35 41.39 8.46
N ASP A 485 -12.34 42.21 8.09
CA ASP A 485 -13.02 43.10 9.05
C ASP A 485 -14.55 42.93 9.27
N ASP A 486 -15.36 42.28 8.42
CA ASP A 486 -16.84 42.39 8.60
C ASP A 486 -17.72 41.11 8.56
N ALA A 487 -17.16 39.90 8.42
CA ALA A 487 -18.01 38.68 8.33
C ALA A 487 -18.14 37.86 9.63
N ARG A 488 -17.70 38.36 10.79
CA ARG A 488 -17.46 37.52 11.99
C ARG A 488 -18.57 37.50 13.03
N ALA A 489 -19.61 38.33 12.87
CA ALA A 489 -20.73 38.40 13.81
C ALA A 489 -21.83 37.41 13.42
N PRO A 490 -22.39 36.63 14.37
CA PRO A 490 -23.56 35.80 14.13
C PRO A 490 -24.74 36.66 13.65
N GLN A 491 -25.42 36.22 12.60
CA GLN A 491 -26.48 36.97 11.94
C GLN A 491 -27.84 36.32 12.23
N GLU A 492 -28.85 37.12 12.55
CA GLU A 492 -30.19 36.63 12.81
C GLU A 492 -30.96 36.49 11.48
N LEU A 493 -31.47 35.30 11.20
CA LEU A 493 -32.20 34.99 9.97
C LEU A 493 -33.64 34.59 10.27
N ASP A 494 -34.54 35.06 9.42
CA ASP A 494 -35.95 34.68 9.43
C ASP A 494 -36.25 33.64 8.36
N LEU A 495 -37.14 32.70 8.67
CA LEU A 495 -37.57 31.67 7.74
C LEU A 495 -38.76 32.15 6.91
N THR A 496 -38.58 32.14 5.60
CA THR A 496 -39.65 32.33 4.62
C THR A 496 -40.03 30.99 3.98
N ASP A 497 -40.99 31.00 3.06
CA ASP A 497 -41.47 29.78 2.40
C ASP A 497 -40.38 29.03 1.63
N THR A 498 -39.34 29.73 1.13
CA THR A 498 -38.33 29.17 0.23
C THR A 498 -36.87 29.43 0.63
N ALA A 499 -36.61 30.33 1.59
CA ALA A 499 -35.25 30.73 1.97
C ALA A 499 -35.18 31.27 3.41
N LEU A 500 -33.96 31.38 3.93
CA LEU A 500 -33.67 32.18 5.12
C LEU A 500 -33.28 33.59 4.69
N THR A 501 -33.90 34.62 5.27
CA THR A 501 -33.71 36.03 4.90
C THR A 501 -33.05 36.81 6.02
N GLY A 502 -32.27 37.85 5.68
CA GLY A 502 -31.56 38.69 6.65
C GLY A 502 -30.05 38.47 6.67
N ALA A 503 -29.51 37.69 5.72
CA ALA A 503 -28.08 37.45 5.60
C ALA A 503 -27.38 38.67 5.01
N THR A 504 -26.29 39.10 5.65
CA THR A 504 -25.35 40.10 5.17
C THR A 504 -24.12 39.39 4.63
N TRP A 505 -23.89 39.50 3.32
CA TRP A 505 -22.79 38.81 2.65
C TRP A 505 -21.51 39.66 2.62
N PRO A 506 -20.32 39.03 2.71
CA PRO A 506 -19.03 39.70 2.50
C PRO A 506 -18.93 40.32 1.11
N TRP A 507 -18.10 41.36 0.96
CA TRP A 507 -17.96 42.07 -0.32
C TRP A 507 -17.23 41.23 -1.37
N SER A 508 -16.44 40.27 -0.92
CA SER A 508 -15.78 39.25 -1.72
C SER A 508 -16.71 38.18 -2.30
N PHE A 509 -18.00 38.16 -1.95
CA PHE A 509 -18.96 37.22 -2.53
C PHE A 509 -19.36 37.63 -3.95
N TYR A 510 -19.50 36.64 -4.82
CA TYR A 510 -19.92 36.84 -6.22
C TYR A 510 -20.97 35.81 -6.63
N PRO A 511 -21.82 36.13 -7.64
CA PRO A 511 -22.82 35.19 -8.12
C PRO A 511 -22.17 33.91 -8.65
N GLY A 512 -22.63 32.78 -8.13
CA GLY A 512 -22.04 31.47 -8.36
C GLY A 512 -21.31 30.90 -7.15
N ILE A 513 -20.94 31.71 -6.15
CA ILE A 513 -20.19 31.19 -4.98
C ILE A 513 -20.94 30.06 -4.27
N ARG A 514 -20.21 28.99 -3.95
CA ARG A 514 -20.74 27.79 -3.31
C ARG A 514 -20.56 27.85 -1.80
N LEU A 515 -21.63 27.57 -1.06
CA LEU A 515 -21.65 27.49 0.39
C LEU A 515 -22.00 26.07 0.83
N THR A 516 -21.18 25.49 1.71
CA THR A 516 -21.54 24.29 2.46
C THR A 516 -22.14 24.72 3.79
N VAL A 517 -23.38 24.31 4.04
CA VAL A 517 -24.19 24.69 5.20
C VAL A 517 -24.46 23.46 6.06
N THR A 518 -24.18 23.57 7.35
CA THR A 518 -24.45 22.54 8.34
C THR A 518 -25.47 23.02 9.35
N VAL A 519 -26.46 22.17 9.61
CA VAL A 519 -27.57 22.45 10.54
C VAL A 519 -27.83 21.23 11.42
N PRO A 520 -27.70 21.34 12.76
CA PRO A 520 -28.16 20.30 13.66
C PRO A 520 -29.70 20.24 13.66
N ARG A 521 -30.28 19.03 13.63
CA ARG A 521 -31.75 18.87 13.60
C ARG A 521 -32.38 19.41 14.88
N GLY A 522 -33.46 20.18 14.73
CA GLY A 522 -34.10 20.89 15.83
C GLY A 522 -33.27 22.04 16.45
N GLY A 523 -32.10 22.34 15.89
CA GLY A 523 -31.29 23.48 16.27
C GLY A 523 -31.71 24.78 15.58
N ARG A 524 -31.26 25.91 16.12
CA ARG A 524 -31.47 27.25 15.55
C ARG A 524 -30.21 27.85 14.91
N ARG A 525 -29.05 27.19 15.02
CA ARG A 525 -27.78 27.71 14.53
C ARG A 525 -27.38 27.01 13.24
N LEU A 526 -27.06 27.77 12.21
CA LEU A 526 -26.53 27.32 10.93
C LEU A 526 -25.08 27.75 10.80
N HIS A 527 -24.23 26.87 10.33
CA HIS A 527 -22.84 27.18 10.01
C HIS A 527 -22.65 27.08 8.50
N ALA A 528 -22.18 28.15 7.87
CA ALA A 528 -21.88 28.17 6.44
C ALA A 528 -20.39 28.43 6.23
N VAL A 529 -19.78 27.72 5.29
CA VAL A 529 -18.37 27.91 4.92
C VAL A 529 -18.22 28.03 3.40
N THR A 530 -17.30 28.90 2.98
CA THR A 530 -16.80 28.94 1.60
C THR A 530 -15.48 28.19 1.51
N THR A 531 -15.30 27.39 0.47
CA THR A 531 -14.03 26.70 0.22
C THR A 531 -13.13 27.57 -0.67
N PRO A 532 -11.92 27.97 -0.24
CA PRO A 532 -10.98 28.65 -1.12
C PRO A 532 -10.49 27.69 -2.21
N LEU A 533 -10.30 28.20 -3.42
CA LEU A 533 -9.64 27.44 -4.49
C LEU A 533 -8.12 27.48 -4.27
N ASP A 534 -7.45 26.37 -4.56
CA ASP A 534 -5.99 26.28 -4.47
C ASP A 534 -5.30 27.28 -5.42
N GLU A 535 -5.92 27.53 -6.58
CA GLU A 535 -5.56 28.61 -7.50
C GLU A 535 -6.81 29.43 -7.85
N PRO A 536 -6.75 30.78 -7.84
CA PRO A 536 -7.90 31.59 -8.22
C PRO A 536 -8.35 31.33 -9.65
N LEU A 537 -9.64 31.06 -9.83
CA LEU A 537 -10.27 30.84 -11.13
C LEU A 537 -10.26 32.14 -11.93
N HIS A 538 -9.85 32.04 -13.20
CA HIS A 538 -9.94 33.11 -14.19
C HIS A 538 -10.80 32.61 -15.36
N LEU A 539 -11.85 33.36 -15.69
CA LEU A 539 -12.76 33.05 -16.80
C LEU A 539 -12.63 34.13 -17.87
N ASP A 540 -11.97 33.77 -18.98
CA ASP A 540 -11.60 34.71 -20.04
C ASP A 540 -10.81 35.92 -19.45
N ASP A 541 -11.30 37.15 -19.62
CA ASP A 541 -10.70 38.37 -19.05
C ASP A 541 -11.25 38.74 -17.64
N HIS A 542 -12.04 37.86 -17.02
CA HIS A 542 -12.66 38.07 -15.71
C HIS A 542 -12.00 37.23 -14.60
N GLY A 543 -11.80 37.84 -13.44
CA GLY A 543 -11.16 37.22 -12.28
C GLY A 543 -10.22 38.21 -11.57
N PRO A 544 -9.48 37.77 -10.53
CA PRO A 544 -9.44 36.41 -9.97
C PRO A 544 -10.64 36.09 -9.07
N PHE A 545 -11.20 34.89 -9.20
CA PHE A 545 -12.22 34.33 -8.30
C PHE A 545 -11.58 33.31 -7.36
N ALA A 546 -11.47 33.62 -6.07
CA ALA A 546 -10.64 32.85 -5.13
C ALA A 546 -11.39 31.71 -4.40
N TRP A 547 -12.68 31.50 -4.63
CA TRP A 547 -13.50 30.51 -3.92
C TRP A 547 -14.30 29.60 -4.86
N ASP A 548 -14.61 28.41 -4.38
CA ASP A 548 -15.39 27.42 -5.12
C ASP A 548 -16.75 27.99 -5.53
N CYS A 549 -17.16 27.72 -6.78
CA CYS A 549 -18.34 28.31 -7.38
C CYS A 549 -18.96 27.43 -8.48
N ASP A 550 -20.23 27.66 -8.76
CA ASP A 550 -20.90 27.16 -9.94
C ASP A 550 -20.50 27.99 -11.17
N ILE A 551 -19.66 27.39 -12.01
CA ILE A 551 -19.12 28.03 -13.21
C ILE A 551 -20.25 28.42 -14.19
N GLY A 552 -21.33 27.65 -14.26
CA GLY A 552 -22.47 27.93 -15.15
C GLY A 552 -23.21 29.20 -14.73
N VAL A 553 -23.48 29.35 -13.44
CA VAL A 553 -24.07 30.56 -12.86
C VAL A 553 -23.14 31.76 -13.05
N LEU A 554 -21.85 31.60 -12.74
CA LEU A 554 -20.87 32.68 -12.83
C LEU A 554 -20.72 33.16 -14.29
N ARG A 555 -20.58 32.25 -15.26
CA ARG A 555 -20.52 32.58 -16.69
C ARG A 555 -21.77 33.29 -17.19
N ARG A 556 -22.96 32.82 -16.78
CA ARG A 556 -24.25 33.46 -17.13
C ARG A 556 -24.34 34.87 -16.57
N HIS A 557 -23.86 35.09 -15.34
CA HIS A 557 -23.80 36.42 -14.73
C HIS A 557 -22.81 37.35 -15.45
N LEU A 558 -21.66 36.83 -15.88
CA LEU A 558 -20.64 37.57 -16.63
C LEU A 558 -21.00 37.79 -18.11
N GLY A 559 -22.12 37.25 -18.60
CA GLY A 559 -22.54 37.36 -20.01
C GLY A 559 -21.69 36.52 -20.97
N LEU A 560 -21.00 35.49 -20.47
CA LEU A 560 -20.16 34.59 -21.24
C LEU A 560 -20.99 33.45 -21.85
N ALA A 561 -20.52 32.91 -22.98
CA ALA A 561 -21.21 31.80 -23.66
C ALA A 561 -21.35 30.57 -22.73
N PRO A 562 -22.51 29.90 -22.71
CA PRO A 562 -22.71 28.68 -21.95
C PRO A 562 -21.72 27.61 -22.42
N GLN A 563 -21.09 26.91 -21.48
CA GLN A 563 -20.31 25.72 -21.79
C GLN A 563 -21.28 24.53 -21.95
N GLU A 564 -20.98 23.58 -22.85
CA GLU A 564 -21.73 22.32 -22.89
C GLU A 564 -21.69 21.67 -21.50
N PRO A 565 -22.83 21.19 -20.96
CA PRO A 565 -22.92 20.77 -19.57
C PRO A 565 -22.03 19.54 -19.33
N GLU A 566 -20.98 19.71 -18.53
CA GLU A 566 -20.31 18.60 -17.86
C GLU A 566 -21.35 17.87 -16.99
N ARG A 567 -21.59 16.59 -17.29
CA ARG A 567 -22.49 15.75 -16.49
C ARG A 567 -21.95 15.67 -15.05
N GLN A 568 -22.61 16.35 -14.12
CA GLN A 568 -22.40 16.14 -12.69
C GLN A 568 -22.70 14.66 -12.35
N PRO A 569 -21.76 13.93 -11.72
CA PRO A 569 -22.02 12.57 -11.29
C PRO A 569 -23.11 12.58 -10.20
N SER A 570 -24.18 11.84 -10.43
CA SER A 570 -25.21 11.61 -9.41
C SER A 570 -24.61 10.86 -8.22
N ALA A 571 -24.69 11.45 -7.03
CA ALA A 571 -24.19 10.85 -5.80
C ALA A 571 -24.82 9.47 -5.54
N PRO A 572 -24.04 8.47 -5.10
CA PRO A 572 -24.58 7.14 -4.81
C PRO A 572 -25.53 7.19 -3.61
N ARG A 573 -26.81 6.83 -3.83
CA ARG A 573 -27.76 6.54 -2.74
C ARG A 573 -27.30 5.27 -2.02
N ARG A 574 -26.60 5.43 -0.89
CA ARG A 574 -26.29 4.35 0.04
C ARG A 574 -27.52 4.00 0.87
N THR A 575 -27.99 2.76 0.75
CA THR A 575 -28.99 2.19 1.64
C THR A 575 -28.38 1.90 3.01
N ALA A 576 -29.02 2.39 4.06
CA ALA A 576 -28.63 2.23 5.45
C ALA A 576 -28.52 0.74 5.88
N ARG A 577 -27.43 0.40 6.56
CA ARG A 577 -27.34 -0.72 7.49
C ARG A 577 -26.88 -0.19 8.85
N ALA A 578 -27.65 -0.52 9.89
CA ALA A 578 -27.39 -0.15 11.29
C ALA A 578 -26.06 -0.74 11.80
N GLY A 579 -25.31 -0.13 12.73
CA GLY A 579 -25.70 0.95 13.64
C GLY A 579 -24.53 1.71 14.29
N TYR A 580 -23.70 2.39 13.50
CA TYR A 580 -22.81 3.48 13.93
C TYR A 580 -22.70 4.51 12.78
N ALA A 581 -22.64 5.81 13.09
CA ALA A 581 -22.69 6.88 12.08
C ALA A 581 -21.35 6.98 11.31
N PRO A 582 -21.36 6.91 9.96
CA PRO A 582 -20.15 7.04 9.16
C PRO A 582 -19.64 8.49 9.16
N ALA A 583 -18.34 8.66 8.97
CA ALA A 583 -17.73 9.97 8.77
C ALA A 583 -18.32 10.70 7.54
N VAL A 584 -18.35 12.02 7.61
CA VAL A 584 -19.01 12.88 6.61
C VAL A 584 -17.95 13.72 5.92
N ASP A 585 -17.60 13.38 4.67
CA ASP A 585 -16.53 14.05 3.92
C ASP A 585 -16.73 15.58 3.84
N SER A 586 -17.97 16.06 3.73
CA SER A 586 -18.28 17.50 3.68
C SER A 586 -18.11 18.25 5.00
N LEU A 587 -17.93 17.54 6.12
CA LEU A 587 -17.62 18.12 7.43
C LEU A 587 -16.12 18.43 7.59
N CYS A 588 -15.26 17.93 6.70
CA CYS A 588 -13.81 18.13 6.76
C CYS A 588 -13.41 19.61 6.67
N SER A 589 -13.99 20.37 5.74
CA SER A 589 -13.71 21.81 5.58
C SER A 589 -14.09 22.61 6.81
N LEU A 590 -15.22 22.26 7.45
CA LEU A 590 -15.67 22.90 8.69
C LEU A 590 -14.75 22.59 9.86
N ILE A 591 -14.29 21.33 9.99
CA ILE A 591 -13.29 20.94 10.99
C ILE A 591 -12.00 21.77 10.85
N VAL A 592 -11.48 21.92 9.62
CA VAL A 592 -10.28 22.73 9.36
C VAL A 592 -10.52 24.20 9.73
N SER A 593 -11.64 24.78 9.32
CA SER A 593 -12.00 26.17 9.68
C SER A 593 -12.18 26.36 11.18
N GLY A 594 -12.78 25.38 11.87
CA GLY A 594 -12.92 25.37 13.33
C GLY A 594 -11.56 25.33 14.04
N LEU A 595 -10.63 24.49 13.58
CA LEU A 595 -9.26 24.43 14.08
C LEU A 595 -8.51 25.73 13.81
N ARG A 596 -8.59 26.29 12.60
CA ARG A 596 -7.95 27.58 12.25
C ARG A 596 -8.36 28.71 13.19
N ARG A 597 -9.65 28.79 13.51
CA ARG A 597 -10.26 29.90 14.26
C ARG A 597 -10.16 29.75 15.77
N HIS A 598 -10.39 28.55 16.28
CA HIS A 598 -10.52 28.31 17.73
C HIS A 598 -9.40 27.43 18.30
N GLY A 599 -8.62 26.79 17.44
CA GLY A 599 -7.52 25.91 17.85
C GLY A 599 -6.44 26.67 18.59
N THR A 600 -5.83 25.99 19.56
CA THR A 600 -4.69 26.52 20.30
C THR A 600 -3.53 26.70 19.33
N PRO A 601 -2.92 27.90 19.23
CA PRO A 601 -1.79 28.12 18.34
C PRO A 601 -0.57 27.33 18.83
N GLY A 602 0.01 26.54 17.92
CA GLY A 602 1.25 25.79 18.12
C GLY A 602 2.43 26.37 17.33
N MET A 603 3.56 25.66 17.32
CA MET A 603 4.71 26.04 16.48
C MET A 603 4.35 25.97 14.99
N PHE A 604 4.95 26.84 14.17
CA PHE A 604 4.73 26.88 12.71
C PHE A 604 3.27 27.09 12.29
N ASP A 605 2.55 27.92 13.05
CA ASP A 605 1.14 28.26 12.80
C ASP A 605 0.17 27.07 12.85
N ALA A 606 0.61 25.94 13.42
CA ALA A 606 -0.26 24.81 13.72
C ALA A 606 -1.43 25.23 14.62
N ARG A 607 -2.53 24.50 14.51
CA ARG A 607 -3.72 24.72 15.32
C ARG A 607 -4.22 23.40 15.88
N SER A 608 -4.31 23.32 17.21
CA SER A 608 -4.70 22.08 17.88
C SER A 608 -5.97 22.22 18.73
N MET A 609 -6.82 21.19 18.72
CA MET A 609 -8.02 21.14 19.56
C MET A 609 -8.46 19.70 19.84
N GLN A 610 -9.01 19.47 21.04
CA GLN A 610 -9.63 18.19 21.39
C GLN A 610 -10.99 18.02 20.72
N GLY A 611 -11.34 16.81 20.29
CA GLY A 611 -12.56 16.56 19.49
C GLY A 611 -13.88 17.05 20.12
N HIS A 612 -14.03 16.96 21.44
CA HIS A 612 -15.21 17.50 22.14
C HIS A 612 -15.26 19.03 22.14
N ARG A 613 -14.10 19.71 22.22
CA ARG A 613 -14.01 21.18 22.11
C ARG A 613 -14.24 21.63 20.68
N LEU A 614 -13.82 20.83 19.70
CA LEU A 614 -14.07 21.09 18.30
C LEU A 614 -15.57 20.96 17.99
N SER A 615 -16.25 19.97 18.56
CA SER A 615 -17.70 19.85 18.46
C SER A 615 -18.42 21.07 19.06
N ALA A 616 -17.98 21.57 20.21
CA ALA A 616 -18.51 22.80 20.81
C ALA A 616 -18.16 24.07 20.00
N ALA A 617 -17.01 24.09 19.31
CA ALA A 617 -16.63 25.18 18.42
C ALA A 617 -17.45 25.18 17.12
N LEU A 618 -17.83 24.01 16.63
CA LEU A 618 -18.63 23.84 15.41
C LEU A 618 -20.13 24.02 15.63
N PHE A 619 -20.65 23.82 16.85
CA PHE A 619 -22.10 23.81 17.11
C PHE A 619 -22.54 24.67 18.32
N GLY A 620 -21.60 25.38 18.96
CA GLY A 620 -21.85 26.28 20.10
C GLY A 620 -21.69 25.61 21.49
N PRO A 621 -21.67 26.42 22.58
CA PRO A 621 -21.37 25.95 23.94
C PRO A 621 -22.52 25.21 24.65
N GLY A 622 -23.58 24.84 23.92
CA GLY A 622 -24.71 24.08 24.46
C GLY A 622 -24.41 22.57 24.57
N PRO A 623 -25.29 21.77 25.19
CA PRO A 623 -25.14 20.33 25.21
C PRO A 623 -25.19 19.77 23.77
N VAL A 624 -24.03 19.37 23.24
CA VAL A 624 -23.92 18.70 21.95
C VAL A 624 -24.45 17.27 22.10
N PRO A 625 -25.43 16.82 21.29
CA PRO A 625 -25.88 15.44 21.31
C PRO A 625 -24.70 14.48 21.14
N PRO A 626 -24.58 13.40 21.94
CA PRO A 626 -23.44 12.49 21.84
C PRO A 626 -23.21 11.96 20.42
N GLN A 627 -24.27 11.70 19.65
CA GLN A 627 -24.18 11.25 18.26
C GLN A 627 -23.44 12.26 17.36
N LEU A 628 -23.71 13.55 17.54
CA LEU A 628 -23.08 14.62 16.77
C LEU A 628 -21.60 14.79 17.15
N MET A 629 -21.29 14.69 18.45
CA MET A 629 -19.91 14.73 18.94
C MET A 629 -19.07 13.56 18.39
N TRP A 630 -19.63 12.34 18.38
CA TRP A 630 -18.94 11.17 17.82
C TRP A 630 -18.74 11.28 16.31
N THR A 631 -19.68 11.88 15.57
CA THR A 631 -19.55 12.12 14.13
C THR A 631 -18.37 13.05 13.83
N VAL A 632 -18.18 14.12 14.62
CA VAL A 632 -17.02 15.01 14.50
C VAL A 632 -15.72 14.29 14.82
N ILE A 633 -15.67 13.53 15.92
CA ILE A 633 -14.47 12.80 16.34
C ILE A 633 -14.05 11.79 15.26
N HIS A 634 -14.97 10.97 14.77
CA HIS A 634 -14.66 10.00 13.72
C HIS A 634 -14.23 10.65 12.40
N THR A 635 -14.83 11.79 12.04
CA THR A 635 -14.37 12.55 10.86
C THR A 635 -12.96 13.09 11.07
N CYS A 636 -12.61 13.57 12.27
CA CYS A 636 -11.23 13.98 12.60
C CYS A 636 -10.25 12.80 12.59
N GLU A 637 -10.65 11.62 13.07
CA GLU A 637 -9.83 10.42 13.04
C GLU A 637 -9.54 9.98 11.60
N GLU A 638 -10.56 9.98 10.74
CA GLU A 638 -10.39 9.67 9.31
C GLU A 638 -9.55 10.71 8.59
N MET A 639 -9.75 12.01 8.88
CA MET A 639 -8.88 13.07 8.39
C MET A 639 -7.43 12.87 8.85
N ALA A 640 -7.20 12.37 10.06
CA ALA A 640 -5.86 12.03 10.53
C ALA A 640 -5.27 10.81 9.80
N THR A 641 -6.09 9.79 9.50
CA THR A 641 -5.69 8.66 8.66
C THR A 641 -5.32 9.09 7.24
N ARG A 642 -6.06 10.06 6.68
CA ARG A 642 -5.79 10.67 5.36
C ARG A 642 -4.64 11.68 5.37
N GLY A 643 -4.02 11.93 6.54
CA GLY A 643 -2.90 12.87 6.68
C GLY A 643 -3.29 14.36 6.61
N LEU A 644 -4.58 14.68 6.74
CA LEU A 644 -5.11 16.04 6.77
C LEU A 644 -5.02 16.68 8.16
N LEU A 645 -4.94 15.86 9.21
CA LEU A 645 -4.71 16.24 10.60
C LEU A 645 -3.64 15.32 11.22
N GLU A 646 -2.95 15.78 12.25
CA GLU A 646 -2.21 14.90 13.18
C GLU A 646 -3.08 14.62 14.41
N ARG A 647 -2.96 13.41 14.97
CA ARG A 647 -3.68 13.01 16.19
C ARG A 647 -2.67 12.63 17.26
N GLU A 648 -2.73 13.30 18.40
CA GLU A 648 -1.98 12.92 19.61
C GLU A 648 -2.94 12.26 20.60
N ALA A 649 -2.73 10.96 20.85
CA ALA A 649 -3.47 10.20 21.85
C ALA A 649 -2.61 10.08 23.12
N GLY A 650 -2.98 10.81 24.17
CA GLY A 650 -2.40 10.68 25.50
C GLY A 650 -3.10 9.54 26.27
N ALA A 651 -2.35 8.77 27.06
CA ALA A 651 -2.94 7.72 27.90
C ALA A 651 -3.94 8.32 28.90
N GLY A 652 -5.24 8.12 28.65
CA GLY A 652 -6.32 8.62 29.51
C GLY A 652 -6.79 10.06 29.23
N GLU A 653 -6.28 10.72 28.19
CA GLU A 653 -6.71 12.07 27.79
C GLU A 653 -7.48 12.05 26.45
N PRO A 654 -8.43 12.98 26.22
CA PRO A 654 -9.14 13.06 24.94
C PRO A 654 -8.17 13.38 23.80
N ASP A 655 -8.36 12.69 22.66
CA ASP A 655 -7.53 12.88 21.46
C ASP A 655 -7.41 14.36 21.08
N LEU A 656 -6.17 14.81 20.87
CA LEU A 656 -5.83 16.14 20.40
C LEU A 656 -5.59 16.08 18.89
N PHE A 657 -6.38 16.82 18.11
CA PHE A 657 -6.23 16.91 16.67
C PHE A 657 -5.48 18.20 16.31
N ILE A 658 -4.47 18.10 15.46
CA ILE A 658 -3.57 19.19 15.07
C ILE A 658 -3.63 19.38 13.56
N TRP A 659 -3.99 20.59 13.13
CA TRP A 659 -3.96 21.00 11.74
C TRP A 659 -2.70 21.83 11.45
N TRP A 660 -2.11 21.63 10.26
CA TRP A 660 -0.90 22.32 9.80
C TRP A 660 -1.18 23.12 8.50
N PRO A 661 -0.73 24.38 8.39
CA PRO A 661 -0.65 25.07 7.12
C PRO A 661 0.48 24.44 6.27
N SER A 662 0.20 24.14 5.01
CA SER A 662 0.88 23.17 4.13
C SER A 662 2.40 23.29 3.89
N ASP A 663 2.94 22.23 3.26
CA ASP A 663 4.27 21.97 2.69
C ASP A 663 5.45 21.57 3.59
N LYS A 664 5.23 21.42 4.90
CA LYS A 664 6.21 20.76 5.79
C LYS A 664 5.96 19.26 6.00
N ALA A 665 5.03 18.65 5.26
CA ALA A 665 4.72 17.22 5.33
C ALA A 665 5.80 16.29 4.73
N SER A 666 6.86 16.86 4.13
CA SER A 666 7.99 16.09 3.59
C SER A 666 8.87 15.44 4.67
N THR A 667 8.81 15.91 5.92
CA THR A 667 9.38 15.20 7.08
C THR A 667 8.48 14.08 7.60
N THR A 668 7.24 13.98 7.12
CA THR A 668 6.22 13.04 7.63
C THR A 668 6.36 11.63 7.08
N ARG A 669 6.99 11.40 5.91
CA ARG A 669 7.30 10.02 5.47
C ARG A 669 8.31 9.32 6.39
N ARG A 670 9.15 10.09 7.11
CA ARG A 670 10.01 9.56 8.20
C ARG A 670 9.30 9.51 9.55
N ARG A 671 8.28 10.35 9.80
CA ARG A 671 7.52 10.36 11.07
C ARG A 671 6.35 9.37 11.11
N SER A 672 5.64 9.07 10.01
CA SER A 672 4.65 7.98 9.96
C SER A 672 5.33 6.64 10.22
N ASP A 673 6.49 6.40 9.62
CA ASP A 673 7.38 5.28 9.96
C ASP A 673 7.72 5.26 11.46
N THR A 674 7.95 6.42 12.07
CA THR A 674 8.28 6.53 13.50
C THR A 674 7.06 6.32 14.40
N LEU A 675 5.88 6.82 14.03
CA LEU A 675 4.63 6.70 14.79
C LEU A 675 4.05 5.29 14.67
N GLU A 676 4.07 4.69 13.48
CA GLU A 676 3.71 3.29 13.25
C GLU A 676 4.64 2.35 14.01
N ARG A 677 5.96 2.60 13.98
CA ARG A 677 6.93 1.87 14.82
C ARG A 677 6.71 2.13 16.31
N GLN A 678 6.24 3.30 16.71
CA GLN A 678 5.96 3.61 18.11
C GLN A 678 4.70 2.89 18.60
N VAL A 679 3.65 2.80 17.79
CA VAL A 679 2.47 1.96 18.06
C VAL A 679 2.89 0.50 18.17
N LEU A 680 3.68 -0.02 17.21
CA LEU A 680 4.18 -1.39 17.26
C LEU A 680 5.07 -1.63 18.48
N ARG A 681 5.97 -0.70 18.85
CA ARG A 681 6.80 -0.79 20.06
C ARG A 681 5.98 -0.96 21.33
N ASN A 682 4.82 -0.31 21.43
CA ASN A 682 3.95 -0.39 22.60
C ASN A 682 3.15 -1.70 22.69
N HIS A 683 3.08 -2.47 21.59
CA HIS A 683 2.30 -3.70 21.47
C HIS A 683 3.14 -4.95 21.20
N VAL A 684 4.46 -4.80 21.13
CA VAL A 684 5.40 -5.92 21.02
C VAL A 684 5.70 -6.46 22.41
N LYS A 685 5.40 -7.74 22.62
CA LYS A 685 5.65 -8.42 23.90
C LYS A 685 7.13 -8.35 24.26
N ALA A 686 7.44 -7.75 25.41
CA ALA A 686 8.75 -7.92 26.04
C ALA A 686 8.93 -9.41 26.38
N HIS A 687 9.84 -10.09 25.71
CA HIS A 687 9.99 -11.53 25.83
C HIS A 687 11.25 -11.88 26.62
N TYR A 688 11.10 -12.88 27.48
CA TYR A 688 12.21 -13.47 28.21
C TYR A 688 12.86 -14.52 27.33
N VAL A 689 14.12 -14.30 26.97
CA VAL A 689 14.97 -15.33 26.38
C VAL A 689 15.37 -16.26 27.54
N PRO A 690 14.98 -17.54 27.54
CA PRO A 690 15.34 -18.46 28.62
C PRO A 690 16.85 -18.76 28.65
N PRO A 691 17.42 -19.15 29.81
CA PRO A 691 18.82 -19.57 29.87
C PRO A 691 19.04 -20.83 29.02
N ASP A 692 20.11 -20.84 28.21
CA ASP A 692 20.40 -21.97 27.32
C ASP A 692 21.91 -22.22 27.12
N ARG A 693 22.25 -23.40 26.61
CA ARG A 693 23.60 -23.84 26.27
C ARG A 693 23.93 -23.40 24.85
N ARG A 694 25.02 -22.66 24.68
CA ARG A 694 25.54 -22.24 23.37
C ARG A 694 26.81 -22.99 23.02
N LYS A 695 26.92 -23.55 21.82
CA LYS A 695 28.14 -24.24 21.36
C LYS A 695 29.27 -23.24 21.14
N LEU A 696 30.48 -23.58 21.59
CA LEU A 696 31.70 -22.77 21.44
C LEU A 696 32.49 -23.19 20.20
N PRO A 697 33.23 -22.25 19.56
CA PRO A 697 34.17 -22.59 18.48
C PRO A 697 35.25 -23.61 18.92
N PRO A 698 35.80 -24.40 17.99
CA PRO A 698 36.86 -25.36 18.29
C PRO A 698 38.05 -24.70 19.01
N GLY A 699 38.47 -25.28 20.14
CA GLY A 699 39.60 -24.79 20.94
C GLY A 699 39.23 -23.74 22.01
N GLN A 700 37.99 -23.24 22.04
CA GLN A 700 37.52 -22.37 23.12
C GLN A 700 36.87 -23.18 24.25
N GLN A 701 37.02 -22.69 25.48
CA GLN A 701 36.43 -23.28 26.68
C GLN A 701 35.52 -22.27 27.37
N ALA A 702 34.45 -22.77 28.00
CA ALA A 702 33.57 -21.94 28.81
C ALA A 702 34.33 -21.39 30.02
N SER A 703 34.06 -20.13 30.35
CA SER A 703 34.61 -19.53 31.56
C SER A 703 34.08 -20.24 32.81
N ASP A 704 34.84 -20.17 33.90
CA ASP A 704 34.42 -20.70 35.20
C ASP A 704 33.10 -20.08 35.66
N HIS A 705 32.88 -18.81 35.29
CA HIS A 705 31.64 -18.10 35.57
C HIS A 705 30.43 -18.69 34.84
N ALA A 706 30.58 -19.08 33.56
CA ALA A 706 29.54 -19.73 32.79
C ALA A 706 29.25 -21.15 33.30
N ARG A 707 30.30 -21.91 33.67
CA ARG A 707 30.17 -23.24 34.29
C ARG A 707 29.42 -23.17 35.63
N ALA A 708 29.78 -22.22 36.49
CA ALA A 708 29.11 -22.01 37.78
C ALA A 708 27.68 -21.47 37.63
N ALA A 709 27.38 -20.72 36.57
CA ALA A 709 26.03 -20.26 36.29
C ALA A 709 25.13 -21.41 35.78
N TYR A 710 25.66 -22.28 34.93
CA TYR A 710 24.95 -23.49 34.48
C TYR A 710 24.65 -24.43 35.65
N ALA A 711 25.64 -24.67 36.52
CA ALA A 711 25.49 -25.50 37.71
C ALA A 711 24.35 -25.00 38.62
N ARG A 712 24.31 -23.69 38.89
CA ARG A 712 23.24 -23.06 39.68
C ARG A 712 21.87 -23.22 39.02
N TRP A 713 21.76 -22.90 37.74
CA TRP A 713 20.50 -23.04 37.01
C TRP A 713 19.99 -24.49 36.98
N ARG A 714 20.88 -25.48 36.83
CA ARG A 714 20.52 -26.91 36.87
C ARG A 714 19.98 -27.32 38.23
N ILE A 715 20.60 -26.88 39.32
CA ILE A 715 20.13 -27.14 40.69
C ILE A 715 18.76 -26.49 40.94
N GLU A 716 18.59 -25.24 40.51
CA GLU A 716 17.34 -24.49 40.67
C GLU A 716 16.18 -25.13 39.88
N MET A 717 16.43 -25.62 38.66
CA MET A 717 15.37 -26.15 37.78
C MET A 717 15.05 -27.63 38.01
N LEU A 718 16.04 -28.45 38.40
CA LEU A 718 15.92 -29.91 38.44
C LEU A 718 16.19 -30.49 39.84
N GLY A 719 16.44 -29.62 40.82
CA GLY A 719 16.71 -30.00 42.21
C GLY A 719 18.19 -30.25 42.51
N PRO A 720 18.53 -30.42 43.80
CA PRO A 720 19.90 -30.47 44.29
C PRO A 720 20.73 -31.67 43.80
N GLU A 721 20.10 -32.70 43.25
CA GLU A 721 20.79 -33.88 42.70
C GLU A 721 21.00 -33.82 41.18
N ALA A 722 20.66 -32.70 40.54
CA ALA A 722 20.84 -32.53 39.11
C ALA A 722 22.33 -32.54 38.71
N ASP A 723 22.67 -33.20 37.59
CA ASP A 723 24.02 -33.09 37.02
C ASP A 723 24.29 -31.62 36.62
N THR A 724 25.27 -31.03 37.31
CA THR A 724 25.67 -29.63 37.17
C THR A 724 26.80 -29.41 36.16
N THR A 725 27.27 -30.47 35.50
CA THR A 725 28.44 -30.42 34.62
C THR A 725 28.05 -29.86 33.26
N LEU A 726 28.64 -28.72 32.88
CA LEU A 726 28.42 -28.15 31.54
C LEU A 726 29.14 -29.01 30.49
N PRO A 727 28.45 -29.50 29.44
CA PRO A 727 29.06 -30.34 28.41
C PRO A 727 30.26 -29.68 27.73
N GLN A 728 31.29 -30.48 27.40
CA GLN A 728 32.50 -29.98 26.75
C GLN A 728 32.18 -29.35 25.39
N GLY A 729 32.73 -28.16 25.14
CA GLY A 729 32.47 -27.40 23.91
C GLY A 729 31.20 -26.54 23.95
N TYR A 730 30.56 -26.38 25.10
CA TYR A 730 29.41 -25.48 25.28
C TYR A 730 29.71 -24.42 26.36
N THR A 731 29.11 -23.23 26.21
CA THR A 731 29.00 -22.18 27.23
C THR A 731 27.55 -22.04 27.68
N PHE A 732 27.31 -21.32 28.78
CA PHE A 732 25.97 -21.08 29.29
C PHE A 732 25.60 -19.60 29.17
N VAL A 733 24.49 -19.33 28.50
CA VAL A 733 23.92 -18.00 28.31
C VAL A 733 22.79 -17.86 29.32
N ARG A 734 22.83 -16.79 30.12
CA ARG A 734 21.76 -16.51 31.09
C ARG A 734 20.52 -15.99 30.37
N GLY A 735 19.37 -16.34 30.91
CA GLY A 735 18.12 -15.79 30.42
C GLY A 735 18.07 -14.27 30.64
N HIS A 736 17.59 -13.55 29.66
CA HIS A 736 17.53 -12.08 29.66
C HIS A 736 16.25 -11.62 28.95
N ARG A 737 15.71 -10.48 29.38
CA ARG A 737 14.51 -9.89 28.78
C ARG A 737 14.94 -8.95 27.65
N ARG A 738 14.33 -9.10 26.47
CA ARG A 738 14.52 -8.21 25.32
C ARG A 738 13.23 -7.41 25.06
N GLY A 739 13.36 -6.18 24.57
CA GLY A 739 12.23 -5.32 24.20
C GLY A 739 11.90 -4.15 25.15
N THR A 740 12.74 -3.81 26.13
CA THR A 740 12.61 -2.56 26.93
C THR A 740 13.99 -1.92 27.17
N GLU A 741 14.13 -0.61 26.98
CA GLU A 741 15.39 0.15 27.23
C GLU A 741 15.74 0.29 28.72
N GLN A 742 14.94 -0.22 29.66
CA GLN A 742 15.32 -0.23 31.07
C GLN A 742 16.26 -1.40 31.38
N PRO A 743 17.48 -1.15 31.93
CA PRO A 743 18.28 -2.20 32.52
C PRO A 743 17.54 -2.80 33.73
N PRO A 744 17.75 -4.09 34.05
CA PRO A 744 17.00 -4.76 35.10
C PRO A 744 17.30 -4.13 36.47
N ALA A 745 16.26 -3.63 37.15
CA ALA A 745 16.27 -3.50 38.61
C ALA A 745 16.09 -4.91 39.19
N TRP A 746 17.19 -5.56 39.56
CA TRP A 746 17.15 -6.92 40.13
C TRP A 746 16.92 -6.95 41.65
N HIS A 747 16.28 -5.94 42.23
CA HIS A 747 15.85 -5.96 43.62
C HIS A 747 14.56 -5.17 43.72
N ASP A 748 13.43 -5.85 43.90
CA ASP A 748 12.34 -5.38 44.79
C ASP A 748 11.20 -6.41 44.99
N ASP A 749 11.11 -7.50 44.20
CA ASP A 749 9.89 -8.35 44.24
C ASP A 749 10.05 -9.79 44.75
N LEU A 750 11.08 -10.10 45.56
CA LEU A 750 11.19 -11.44 46.20
C LEU A 750 11.41 -11.40 47.72
N THR A 751 11.04 -10.32 48.40
CA THR A 751 11.15 -10.22 49.87
C THR A 751 9.85 -10.38 50.64
N GLU A 752 8.73 -10.69 50.00
CA GLU A 752 7.47 -10.93 50.72
C GLU A 752 6.76 -12.22 50.28
N CYS A 753 7.36 -13.36 50.61
CA CYS A 753 6.63 -14.57 50.99
C CYS A 753 7.53 -15.36 51.94
N THR A 754 7.22 -15.26 53.23
CA THR A 754 7.69 -16.19 54.26
C THR A 754 6.79 -17.41 54.30
#